data_AF-A0A158PGA4-F1
#
_entry.id   AF-A0A158PGA4-F1
#
_cell.length_a   1.000
_cell.length_b   1.000
_cell.length_c   1.000
_cell.angle_alpha   90.00
_cell.angle_beta   90.00
_cell.angle_gamma   90.00
#
_symmetry.space_group_name_H-M   'P 1'
#
loop_
_entity.id
_entity.type
_entity.pdbx_description
1 polymer ?
#
loop_
_entity_poly.entity_id
_entity_poly.type
_entity_poly.pdbx_seq_one_letter_code
_entity_poly.pdbx_strand_id
1 'polypeptide(L)'
;LKKSIEQLCGFLQLAAKYGIVIISPILERDEEKDDVIWNTAVVISHTGKVIGKSRKNHIPRVGDFNESSYYMESTLGHPVFETAFGKIGINICYGRHHPQNWMMYALNGAEIIFNPSATVGGLSEPLWGIEARNAAIANHCFTVAINRVGTEHFPNEFTSGDGRPEAFFGIDLVENISAHHDFGHFYGSSYIAAPDGSRTPALSRTRDGVLIAEVDLNLCRQTKDTWGFRASVALIPSLSSLSSRKMSSSFVLDSVDAALKEAMEGPEFDEVRRILYGSKHPELTVPNDALMIATKNNFDLRAYEITAQQEDLRAPRKLQSLGRSCQSPHSKQKFDECFQVRVAAIQFSIGAPTSAPVEEQRKANHCKAAKMIDAAAVAGANIVCFHELWPMPFAFCTRERLPWTEFAESADHGPTTRFLSQLAAKYGIVIVSSILERDESKDDVIWNAAVVISHTGNVIGKSRKNHIPRIGDFSESTYYMESSLGHPVFETAFEILNLLKFEFSEPMWPIEARSAAIANHCFTVAINRVGRESFPNEFTSGDGRPAHKEIGMFYGSAYVAAPDGSRTPGLSRTKDGVLIVEIDLNLCRQAKDHLCFREVCIVLGSLLGMNVDVLKVWDNSYHTLCELIDDPKAGPLLEEHCGSG
;
A
#
# COMPACT_ATOMS: atom_id res chain seq x y z
N LEU A 1 10.30 -34.70 -24.14
CA LEU A 1 11.73 -34.41 -24.38
C LEU A 1 12.03 -33.84 -25.77
N LYS A 2 11.87 -34.57 -26.89
CA LYS A 2 12.26 -34.05 -28.24
C LYS A 2 11.68 -32.66 -28.59
N LYS A 3 10.38 -32.43 -28.41
CA LYS A 3 9.74 -31.11 -28.66
C LYS A 3 10.25 -29.99 -27.75
N SER A 4 10.57 -30.30 -26.49
CA SER A 4 11.10 -29.35 -25.51
C SER A 4 12.54 -28.94 -25.84
N ILE A 5 13.35 -29.90 -26.32
CA ILE A 5 14.71 -29.66 -26.82
C ILE A 5 14.67 -28.82 -28.10
N GLU A 6 13.75 -29.12 -29.04
CA GLU A 6 13.56 -28.33 -30.27
C GLU A 6 13.13 -26.88 -29.98
N GLN A 7 12.21 -26.67 -29.02
CA GLN A 7 11.82 -25.33 -28.58
C GLN A 7 12.98 -24.53 -27.98
N LEU A 8 13.74 -25.14 -27.06
CA LEU A 8 14.91 -24.48 -26.47
C LEU A 8 15.94 -24.13 -27.55
N CYS A 9 16.27 -25.09 -28.44
CA CYS A 9 17.16 -24.85 -29.58
C CYS A 9 16.69 -23.69 -30.47
N GLY A 10 15.38 -23.56 -30.72
CA GLY A 10 14.81 -22.43 -31.44
C GLY A 10 15.04 -21.10 -30.73
N PHE A 11 14.82 -21.03 -29.42
CA PHE A 11 15.09 -19.80 -28.65
C PHE A 11 16.57 -19.45 -28.57
N LEU A 12 17.48 -20.42 -28.45
CA LEU A 12 18.93 -20.16 -28.50
C LEU A 12 19.33 -19.49 -29.83
N GLN A 13 18.80 -20.00 -30.95
CA GLN A 13 19.06 -19.43 -32.28
C GLN A 13 18.47 -18.03 -32.43
N LEU A 14 17.24 -17.80 -31.96
CA LEU A 14 16.58 -16.49 -32.01
C LEU A 14 17.33 -15.45 -31.17
N ALA A 15 17.75 -15.82 -29.96
CA ALA A 15 18.52 -14.96 -29.07
C ALA A 15 19.83 -14.51 -29.72
N ALA A 16 20.62 -15.46 -30.27
CA ALA A 16 21.86 -15.15 -30.98
C ALA A 16 21.63 -14.32 -32.26
N LYS A 17 20.59 -14.66 -33.03
CA LYS A 17 20.28 -13.99 -34.30
C LYS A 17 19.94 -12.51 -34.10
N TYR A 18 19.14 -12.20 -33.08
CA TYR A 18 18.64 -10.86 -32.83
C TYR A 18 19.40 -10.11 -31.73
N GLY A 19 20.37 -10.75 -31.08
CA GLY A 19 21.10 -10.14 -29.97
C GLY A 19 20.21 -9.83 -28.78
N ILE A 20 19.21 -10.67 -28.49
CA ILE A 20 18.23 -10.43 -27.41
C ILE A 20 18.40 -11.42 -26.26
N VAL A 21 18.09 -10.99 -25.05
CA VAL A 21 17.95 -11.89 -23.90
C VAL A 21 16.54 -12.47 -23.89
N ILE A 22 16.43 -13.79 -23.77
CA ILE A 22 15.13 -14.49 -23.70
C ILE A 22 14.99 -15.11 -22.30
N ILE A 23 13.90 -14.78 -21.62
CA ILE A 23 13.47 -15.42 -20.39
C ILE A 23 12.36 -16.40 -20.76
N SER A 24 12.60 -17.69 -20.55
CA SER A 24 11.67 -18.75 -20.94
C SER A 24 11.22 -19.53 -19.71
N PRO A 25 10.00 -19.28 -19.21
CA PRO A 25 9.35 -20.13 -18.23
C PRO A 25 9.10 -21.53 -18.82
N ILE A 26 9.50 -22.56 -18.10
CA ILE A 26 9.36 -23.98 -18.44
C ILE A 26 9.02 -24.79 -17.19
N LEU A 27 8.51 -25.99 -17.42
CA LEU A 27 8.47 -27.03 -16.41
C LEU A 27 9.77 -27.84 -16.51
N GLU A 28 10.67 -27.63 -15.56
CA GLU A 28 11.98 -28.27 -15.51
C GLU A 28 11.86 -29.64 -14.85
N ARG A 29 12.46 -30.67 -15.46
CA ARG A 29 12.66 -31.99 -14.84
C ARG A 29 14.13 -32.11 -14.46
N ASP A 30 14.39 -32.32 -13.18
CA ASP A 30 15.74 -32.38 -12.61
C ASP A 30 16.15 -33.85 -12.46
N GLU A 31 16.78 -34.39 -13.51
CA GLU A 31 17.21 -35.79 -13.59
C GLU A 31 18.26 -36.14 -12.51
N GLU A 32 18.99 -35.14 -11.99
CA GLU A 32 19.96 -35.30 -10.90
C GLU A 32 19.30 -35.43 -9.51
N LYS A 33 18.02 -35.08 -9.41
CA LYS A 33 17.23 -35.14 -8.17
C LYS A 33 16.00 -36.04 -8.36
N ASP A 34 16.21 -37.28 -8.79
CA ASP A 34 15.15 -38.29 -8.93
C ASP A 34 13.94 -37.77 -9.74
N ASP A 35 14.20 -37.06 -10.84
CA ASP A 35 13.18 -36.50 -11.73
C ASP A 35 12.23 -35.48 -11.07
N VAL A 36 12.64 -34.84 -9.96
CA VAL A 36 11.88 -33.76 -9.33
C VAL A 36 11.59 -32.65 -10.33
N ILE A 37 10.34 -32.18 -10.32
CA ILE A 37 9.85 -31.16 -11.23
C ILE A 37 9.91 -29.79 -10.54
N TRP A 38 10.30 -28.77 -11.30
CA TRP A 38 10.38 -27.38 -10.85
C TRP A 38 9.66 -26.45 -11.83
N ASN A 39 9.03 -25.40 -11.29
CA ASN A 39 8.62 -24.26 -12.11
C ASN A 39 9.81 -23.31 -12.26
N THR A 40 10.35 -23.24 -13.48
CA THR A 40 11.67 -22.65 -13.75
C THR A 40 11.59 -21.64 -14.88
N ALA A 41 12.29 -20.52 -14.75
CA ALA A 41 12.57 -19.61 -15.84
C ALA A 41 14.05 -19.72 -16.24
N VAL A 42 14.29 -20.17 -17.48
CA VAL A 42 15.63 -20.24 -18.05
C VAL A 42 15.99 -18.91 -18.69
N VAL A 43 17.22 -18.44 -18.46
CA VAL A 43 17.73 -17.18 -19.02
C VAL A 43 18.73 -17.48 -20.13
N ILE A 44 18.39 -17.05 -21.34
CA ILE A 44 19.21 -17.19 -22.55
C ILE A 44 19.78 -15.82 -22.87
N SER A 45 21.11 -15.70 -22.90
CA SER A 45 21.83 -14.48 -23.26
C SER A 45 21.66 -14.09 -24.73
N HIS A 46 21.98 -12.84 -25.03
CA HIS A 46 22.08 -12.27 -26.38
C HIS A 46 23.02 -13.04 -27.34
N THR A 47 23.89 -13.92 -26.85
CA THR A 47 24.74 -14.78 -27.68
C THR A 47 24.15 -16.18 -27.92
N GLY A 48 22.91 -16.44 -27.49
CA GLY A 48 22.27 -17.75 -27.60
C GLY A 48 22.80 -18.80 -26.62
N LYS A 49 23.41 -18.40 -25.51
CA LYS A 49 23.87 -19.31 -24.43
C LYS A 49 22.95 -19.18 -23.22
N VAL A 50 22.61 -20.31 -22.59
CA VAL A 50 21.97 -20.32 -21.27
C VAL A 50 22.97 -19.78 -20.24
N ILE A 51 22.59 -18.74 -19.51
CA ILE A 51 23.43 -18.12 -18.46
C ILE A 51 22.97 -18.47 -17.05
N GLY A 52 21.79 -19.08 -16.92
CA GLY A 52 21.29 -19.60 -15.65
C GLY A 52 19.79 -19.80 -15.66
N LYS A 53 19.25 -20.05 -14.47
CA LYS A 53 17.82 -20.31 -14.25
C LYS A 53 17.36 -19.78 -12.90
N SER A 54 16.12 -19.30 -12.83
CA SER A 54 15.41 -19.01 -11.58
C SER A 54 14.31 -20.05 -11.38
N ARG A 55 14.02 -20.42 -10.13
CA ARG A 55 12.94 -21.35 -9.76
C ARG A 55 11.91 -20.63 -8.91
N LYS A 56 10.64 -21.04 -8.96
CA LYS A 56 9.55 -20.40 -8.21
C LYS A 56 9.76 -20.58 -6.69
N ASN A 57 9.86 -19.48 -5.96
CA ASN A 57 10.10 -19.49 -4.51
C ASN A 57 8.83 -19.78 -3.69
N HIS A 58 7.68 -19.31 -4.17
CA HIS A 58 6.39 -19.46 -3.47
C HIS A 58 5.42 -20.26 -4.32
N ILE A 59 5.00 -21.43 -3.84
CA ILE A 59 4.06 -22.31 -4.55
C ILE A 59 2.63 -22.06 -4.04
N PRO A 60 1.67 -21.71 -4.91
CA PRO A 60 0.28 -21.50 -4.51
C PRO A 60 -0.38 -22.83 -4.14
N ARG A 61 -1.28 -22.74 -3.16
CA ARG A 61 -2.07 -23.84 -2.60
C ARG A 61 -3.54 -23.43 -2.41
N VAL A 62 -4.08 -22.68 -3.37
CA VAL A 62 -5.38 -22.00 -3.26
C VAL A 62 -6.26 -22.34 -4.45
N GLY A 63 -7.49 -22.81 -4.20
CA GLY A 63 -8.50 -23.11 -5.23
C GLY A 63 -7.96 -24.01 -6.35
N ASP A 64 -8.11 -23.58 -7.60
CA ASP A 64 -7.56 -24.25 -8.79
C ASP A 64 -6.04 -24.12 -8.93
N PHE A 65 -5.44 -23.12 -8.27
CA PHE A 65 -3.99 -22.95 -8.21
C PHE A 65 -3.38 -23.81 -7.09
N ASN A 66 -3.60 -25.13 -7.15
CA ASN A 66 -2.91 -26.09 -6.30
C ASN A 66 -1.71 -26.71 -7.02
N GLU A 67 -0.65 -25.92 -7.15
CA GLU A 67 0.55 -26.30 -7.90
C GLU A 67 1.48 -27.24 -7.12
N SER A 68 1.29 -27.34 -5.80
CA SER A 68 2.15 -28.11 -4.88
C SER A 68 2.18 -29.61 -5.15
N SER A 69 1.17 -30.14 -5.86
CA SER A 69 1.14 -31.53 -6.32
C SER A 69 2.10 -31.82 -7.49
N TYR A 70 2.61 -30.78 -8.15
CA TYR A 70 3.42 -30.92 -9.37
C TYR A 70 4.89 -30.56 -9.17
N TYR A 71 5.20 -29.57 -8.34
CA TYR A 71 6.58 -29.08 -8.15
C TYR A 71 6.80 -28.41 -6.80
N MET A 72 8.08 -28.34 -6.42
CA MET A 72 8.55 -27.90 -5.11
C MET A 72 9.06 -26.45 -5.09
N GLU A 73 9.14 -25.86 -3.90
CA GLU A 73 9.78 -24.56 -3.66
C GLU A 73 11.26 -24.55 -4.07
N SER A 74 11.65 -23.49 -4.76
CA SER A 74 13.04 -23.23 -5.16
C SER A 74 14.05 -23.35 -4.01
N THR A 75 15.20 -23.95 -4.32
CA THR A 75 16.41 -23.95 -3.49
C THR A 75 17.49 -22.98 -4.01
N LEU A 76 17.19 -22.21 -5.04
CA LEU A 76 18.14 -21.30 -5.71
C LEU A 76 18.11 -19.87 -5.15
N GLY A 77 17.20 -19.57 -4.23
CA GLY A 77 17.04 -18.23 -3.66
C GLY A 77 16.51 -17.22 -4.69
N HIS A 78 17.20 -16.08 -4.82
CA HIS A 78 16.76 -14.96 -5.67
C HIS A 78 17.86 -14.57 -6.66
N PRO A 79 18.22 -15.45 -7.61
CA PRO A 79 19.34 -15.20 -8.50
C PRO A 79 19.09 -13.99 -9.40
N VAL A 80 20.13 -13.17 -9.57
CA VAL A 80 20.14 -12.02 -10.49
C VAL A 80 21.16 -12.30 -11.58
N PHE A 81 20.75 -12.11 -12.83
CA PHE A 81 21.57 -12.41 -14.00
C PHE A 81 22.09 -11.12 -14.60
N GLU A 82 23.41 -11.00 -14.69
CA GLU A 82 24.05 -9.94 -15.42
C GLU A 82 23.97 -10.21 -16.93
N THR A 83 23.44 -9.24 -17.67
CA THR A 83 23.28 -9.32 -19.12
C THR A 83 23.97 -8.13 -19.78
N ALA A 84 24.08 -8.15 -21.12
CA ALA A 84 24.55 -7.00 -21.87
C ALA A 84 23.64 -5.76 -21.76
N PHE A 85 22.44 -5.90 -21.19
CA PHE A 85 21.41 -4.86 -21.14
C PHE A 85 20.99 -4.48 -19.71
N GLY A 86 21.73 -4.94 -18.69
CA GLY A 86 21.44 -4.69 -17.27
C GLY A 86 21.23 -5.97 -16.47
N LYS A 87 21.04 -5.81 -15.16
CA LYS A 87 20.84 -6.91 -14.21
C LYS A 87 19.36 -7.27 -14.06
N ILE A 88 19.02 -8.53 -14.32
CA ILE A 88 17.62 -8.99 -14.32
C ILE A 88 17.34 -10.02 -13.22
N GLY A 89 16.20 -9.86 -12.55
CA GLY A 89 15.59 -10.86 -11.67
C GLY A 89 14.30 -11.43 -12.28
N ILE A 90 13.89 -12.62 -11.86
CA ILE A 90 12.65 -13.26 -12.34
C ILE A 90 11.77 -13.69 -11.16
N ASN A 91 10.72 -12.92 -10.89
CA ASN A 91 9.72 -13.22 -9.87
C ASN A 91 8.56 -14.02 -10.49
N ILE A 92 8.52 -15.33 -10.33
CA ILE A 92 7.55 -16.17 -11.05
C ILE A 92 6.15 -16.15 -10.38
N CYS A 93 5.13 -15.74 -11.15
CA CYS A 93 3.71 -15.84 -10.84
C CYS A 93 3.36 -15.46 -9.38
N TYR A 94 2.96 -16.43 -8.56
CA TYR A 94 2.53 -16.27 -7.16
C TYR A 94 3.54 -15.53 -6.25
N GLY A 95 4.82 -15.53 -6.63
CA GLY A 95 5.83 -14.72 -5.95
C GLY A 95 5.55 -13.21 -6.00
N ARG A 96 4.66 -12.73 -6.88
CA ARG A 96 4.23 -11.32 -6.95
C ARG A 96 3.49 -10.84 -5.71
N HIS A 97 2.80 -11.75 -5.02
CA HIS A 97 2.00 -11.41 -3.85
C HIS A 97 2.82 -11.15 -2.59
N HIS A 98 4.13 -11.44 -2.64
CA HIS A 98 5.03 -11.38 -1.49
C HIS A 98 6.00 -10.20 -1.68
N PRO A 99 5.79 -9.04 -1.01
CA PRO A 99 6.68 -7.88 -1.14
C PRO A 99 8.15 -8.22 -0.86
N GLN A 100 8.39 -9.11 0.11
CA GLN A 100 9.73 -9.62 0.47
C GLN A 100 10.44 -10.27 -0.73
N ASN A 101 9.72 -11.03 -1.55
CA ASN A 101 10.30 -11.72 -2.71
C ASN A 101 10.75 -10.73 -3.79
N TRP A 102 10.00 -9.64 -4.01
CA TRP A 102 10.45 -8.53 -4.87
C TRP A 102 11.71 -7.84 -4.30
N MET A 103 11.69 -7.56 -2.99
CA MET A 103 12.79 -6.91 -2.29
C MET A 103 14.08 -7.71 -2.38
N MET A 104 14.02 -9.04 -2.23
CA MET A 104 15.22 -9.89 -2.31
C MET A 104 15.90 -9.85 -3.69
N TYR A 105 15.16 -9.82 -4.79
CA TYR A 105 15.76 -9.63 -6.12
C TYR A 105 16.42 -8.26 -6.26
N ALA A 106 15.79 -7.20 -5.74
CA ALA A 106 16.34 -5.85 -5.78
C ALA A 106 17.58 -5.68 -4.90
N LEU A 107 17.60 -6.28 -3.70
CA LEU A 107 18.77 -6.33 -2.82
C LEU A 107 19.94 -7.07 -3.47
N ASN A 108 19.66 -8.13 -4.23
CA ASN A 108 20.65 -8.84 -5.03
C ASN A 108 21.10 -8.06 -6.29
N GLY A 109 20.62 -6.83 -6.47
CA GLY A 109 21.09 -5.89 -7.49
C GLY A 109 20.31 -5.93 -8.79
N ALA A 110 19.10 -6.49 -8.83
CA ALA A 110 18.24 -6.41 -10.01
C ALA A 110 17.85 -4.95 -10.33
N GLU A 111 18.01 -4.57 -11.58
CA GLU A 111 17.55 -3.29 -12.14
C GLU A 111 16.21 -3.45 -12.83
N ILE A 112 15.92 -4.67 -13.33
CA ILE A 112 14.64 -5.06 -13.93
C ILE A 112 14.19 -6.39 -13.31
N ILE A 113 12.96 -6.45 -12.82
CA ILE A 113 12.36 -7.70 -12.32
C ILE A 113 11.22 -8.11 -13.25
N PHE A 114 11.39 -9.22 -13.95
CA PHE A 114 10.34 -9.81 -14.78
C PHE A 114 9.42 -10.67 -13.93
N ASN A 115 8.11 -10.52 -14.14
CA ASN A 115 7.08 -11.29 -13.45
C ASN A 115 6.18 -12.04 -14.45
N PRO A 116 6.65 -13.17 -14.99
CA PRO A 116 5.83 -14.06 -15.80
C PRO A 116 4.77 -14.73 -14.94
N SER A 117 3.51 -14.49 -15.28
CA SER A 117 2.35 -14.93 -14.51
C SER A 117 1.29 -15.58 -15.39
N ALA A 118 0.49 -16.44 -14.77
CA ALA A 118 -0.76 -16.95 -15.31
C ALA A 118 -1.82 -16.69 -14.24
N THR A 119 -2.56 -15.59 -14.37
CA THR A 119 -3.60 -15.21 -13.41
C THR A 119 -4.92 -14.96 -14.11
N VAL A 120 -5.97 -15.49 -13.49
CA VAL A 120 -7.37 -15.30 -13.87
C VAL A 120 -8.03 -14.20 -13.03
N GLY A 121 -9.27 -13.86 -13.37
CA GLY A 121 -10.08 -12.84 -12.69
C GLY A 121 -10.40 -13.13 -11.22
N GLY A 122 -11.38 -12.43 -10.66
CA GLY A 122 -11.76 -12.55 -9.25
C GLY A 122 -10.84 -11.78 -8.31
N LEU A 123 -10.53 -12.34 -7.13
CA LEU A 123 -9.73 -11.66 -6.08
C LEU A 123 -8.30 -11.30 -6.49
N SER A 124 -7.78 -11.98 -7.50
CA SER A 124 -6.42 -11.78 -8.00
C SER A 124 -6.25 -10.52 -8.85
N GLU A 125 -7.32 -10.11 -9.54
CA GLU A 125 -7.28 -9.03 -10.53
C GLU A 125 -7.20 -7.61 -9.92
N PRO A 126 -7.94 -7.26 -8.86
CA PRO A 126 -7.77 -5.98 -8.16
C PRO A 126 -6.33 -5.72 -7.70
N LEU A 127 -5.54 -6.78 -7.51
CA LEU A 127 -4.14 -6.74 -7.06
C LEU A 127 -3.17 -6.48 -8.21
N TRP A 128 -3.53 -6.85 -9.44
CA TRP A 128 -2.64 -6.88 -10.61
C TRP A 128 -2.01 -5.54 -10.95
N GLY A 129 -2.81 -4.46 -10.89
CA GLY A 129 -2.33 -3.10 -11.16
C GLY A 129 -1.52 -2.48 -10.02
N ILE A 130 -1.44 -3.15 -8.86
CA ILE A 130 -0.92 -2.60 -7.61
C ILE A 130 0.44 -3.22 -7.27
N GLU A 131 0.56 -4.54 -7.23
CA GLU A 131 1.72 -5.21 -6.62
C GLU A 131 3.05 -4.95 -7.35
N ALA A 132 3.12 -5.18 -8.66
CA ALA A 132 4.35 -4.95 -9.41
C ALA A 132 4.70 -3.46 -9.51
N ARG A 133 3.68 -2.59 -9.55
CA ARG A 133 3.87 -1.13 -9.54
C ARG A 133 4.41 -0.66 -8.18
N ASN A 134 3.87 -1.16 -7.08
CA ASN A 134 4.39 -0.90 -5.75
C ASN A 134 5.81 -1.45 -5.58
N ALA A 135 6.07 -2.65 -6.10
CA ALA A 135 7.41 -3.23 -6.07
C ALA A 135 8.44 -2.39 -6.85
N ALA A 136 8.06 -1.78 -7.98
CA ALA A 136 8.93 -0.86 -8.71
C ALA A 136 9.26 0.39 -7.87
N ILE A 137 8.24 0.98 -7.24
CA ILE A 137 8.36 2.17 -6.38
C ILE A 137 9.25 1.87 -5.16
N ALA A 138 8.88 0.85 -4.37
CA ALA A 138 9.51 0.53 -3.09
C ALA A 138 10.95 0.00 -3.23
N ASN A 139 11.27 -0.67 -4.34
CA ASN A 139 12.59 -1.26 -4.54
C ASN A 139 13.48 -0.47 -5.52
N HIS A 140 12.93 0.59 -6.12
CA HIS A 140 13.59 1.45 -7.08
C HIS A 140 14.23 0.67 -8.25
N CYS A 141 13.46 -0.23 -8.84
CA CYS A 141 13.80 -1.00 -10.02
C CYS A 141 12.63 -0.96 -11.01
N PHE A 142 12.86 -1.34 -12.26
CA PHE A 142 11.77 -1.60 -13.19
C PHE A 142 11.11 -2.94 -12.87
N THR A 143 9.81 -3.05 -13.07
CA THR A 143 9.09 -4.32 -13.02
C THR A 143 8.35 -4.55 -14.33
N VAL A 144 8.30 -5.81 -14.77
CA VAL A 144 7.66 -6.22 -16.02
C VAL A 144 6.60 -7.27 -15.69
N ALA A 145 5.36 -6.83 -15.54
CA ALA A 145 4.22 -7.70 -15.24
C ALA A 145 3.70 -8.32 -16.54
N ILE A 146 3.77 -9.64 -16.66
CA ILE A 146 3.39 -10.39 -17.86
C ILE A 146 2.30 -11.39 -17.48
N ASN A 147 1.13 -11.29 -18.10
CA ASN A 147 0.05 -12.25 -17.90
C ASN A 147 -0.34 -12.96 -19.20
N ARG A 148 -0.85 -14.17 -19.04
CA ARG A 148 -1.51 -14.97 -20.08
C ARG A 148 -2.81 -14.30 -20.55
N VAL A 149 -3.25 -14.61 -21.77
CA VAL A 149 -4.52 -14.17 -22.35
C VAL A 149 -5.31 -15.39 -22.83
N GLY A 150 -6.64 -15.34 -22.71
CA GLY A 150 -7.55 -16.35 -23.27
C GLY A 150 -8.15 -17.27 -22.22
N THR A 151 -8.82 -18.33 -22.67
CA THR A 151 -9.44 -19.35 -21.82
C THR A 151 -8.88 -20.71 -22.21
N GLU A 152 -8.54 -21.52 -21.21
CA GLU A 152 -8.01 -22.87 -21.42
C GLU A 152 -9.07 -23.90 -21.05
N HIS A 153 -9.28 -24.85 -21.95
CA HIS A 153 -10.25 -25.94 -21.80
C HIS A 153 -9.51 -27.27 -21.66
N PHE A 154 -9.80 -28.00 -20.59
CA PHE A 154 -9.18 -29.28 -20.28
C PHE A 154 -10.09 -30.44 -20.69
N PRO A 155 -9.56 -31.49 -21.35
CA PRO A 155 -10.38 -32.63 -21.75
C PRO A 155 -11.03 -33.40 -20.59
N ASN A 156 -10.37 -33.41 -19.42
CA ASN A 156 -10.88 -34.05 -18.22
C ASN A 156 -11.41 -32.97 -17.28
N GLU A 157 -12.55 -33.25 -16.66
CA GLU A 157 -13.11 -32.40 -15.61
C GLU A 157 -12.21 -32.41 -14.37
N PHE A 158 -12.18 -31.30 -13.64
CA PHE A 158 -11.49 -31.17 -12.37
C PHE A 158 -12.33 -30.34 -11.39
N THR A 159 -12.03 -30.46 -10.09
CA THR A 159 -12.70 -29.70 -9.04
C THR A 159 -11.70 -28.76 -8.36
N SER A 160 -12.15 -27.57 -8.01
CA SER A 160 -11.36 -26.62 -7.23
C SER A 160 -11.14 -27.14 -5.82
N GLY A 161 -9.93 -26.98 -5.30
CA GLY A 161 -9.57 -27.43 -3.95
C GLY A 161 -10.31 -26.71 -2.81
N ASP A 162 -11.03 -25.63 -3.12
CA ASP A 162 -11.84 -24.82 -2.21
C ASP A 162 -13.36 -25.08 -2.32
N GLY A 163 -13.77 -26.04 -3.15
CA GLY A 163 -15.18 -26.46 -3.29
C GLY A 163 -16.08 -25.42 -3.96
N ARG A 164 -15.52 -24.44 -4.68
CA ARG A 164 -16.31 -23.45 -5.45
C ARG A 164 -16.29 -23.81 -6.93
N PRO A 165 -17.44 -23.84 -7.65
CA PRO A 165 -17.40 -23.81 -9.11
C PRO A 165 -16.87 -22.44 -9.54
N GLU A 166 -16.04 -22.42 -10.59
CA GLU A 166 -15.41 -21.27 -11.26
C GLU A 166 -15.58 -19.90 -10.58
N ALA A 167 -14.46 -19.27 -10.22
CA ALA A 167 -14.39 -17.91 -9.67
C ALA A 167 -14.99 -16.83 -10.61
N PHE A 168 -16.31 -16.75 -10.67
CA PHE A 168 -17.08 -15.63 -11.20
C PHE A 168 -17.72 -14.91 -10.00
N PHE A 169 -16.95 -14.06 -9.34
CA PHE A 169 -17.48 -13.29 -8.21
C PHE A 169 -18.46 -12.23 -8.70
N GLY A 170 -19.75 -12.53 -8.53
CA GLY A 170 -20.85 -11.61 -8.76
C GLY A 170 -22.26 -12.19 -8.54
N ILE A 171 -22.46 -13.51 -8.52
CA ILE A 171 -23.79 -14.12 -8.34
C ILE A 171 -23.65 -15.42 -7.53
N ASP A 172 -24.39 -15.49 -6.43
CA ASP A 172 -24.83 -16.64 -5.62
C ASP A 172 -23.88 -17.82 -5.34
N LEU A 173 -23.84 -18.21 -4.06
CA LEU A 173 -23.35 -19.52 -3.61
C LEU A 173 -24.09 -20.61 -4.38
N VAL A 174 -23.48 -21.14 -5.44
CA VAL A 174 -23.98 -22.36 -6.08
C VAL A 174 -23.56 -23.51 -5.16
N GLU A 175 -24.54 -24.13 -4.50
CA GLU A 175 -24.39 -25.29 -3.60
C GLU A 175 -23.82 -26.56 -4.26
N ASN A 176 -23.35 -26.49 -5.51
CA ASN A 176 -22.82 -27.64 -6.24
C ASN A 176 -21.35 -27.42 -6.59
N ILE A 177 -20.50 -28.21 -5.95
CA ILE A 177 -19.12 -28.52 -6.36
C ILE A 177 -19.23 -29.28 -7.70
N SER A 178 -19.47 -28.58 -8.79
CA SER A 178 -19.49 -29.19 -10.12
C SER A 178 -18.07 -29.23 -10.67
N ALA A 179 -17.62 -30.43 -11.03
CA ALA A 179 -16.42 -30.57 -11.83
C ALA A 179 -16.59 -29.76 -13.14
N HIS A 180 -15.53 -29.10 -13.56
CA HIS A 180 -15.54 -28.18 -14.69
C HIS A 180 -14.33 -28.44 -15.59
N HIS A 181 -14.41 -27.92 -16.82
CA HIS A 181 -13.37 -28.10 -17.83
C HIS A 181 -12.56 -26.82 -18.07
N ASP A 182 -13.08 -25.65 -17.68
CA ASP A 182 -12.44 -24.36 -17.94
C ASP A 182 -11.73 -23.85 -16.67
N PHE A 183 -10.47 -23.45 -16.81
CA PHE A 183 -9.69 -22.89 -15.68
C PHE A 183 -10.02 -21.42 -15.37
N GLY A 184 -10.90 -20.83 -16.16
CA GLY A 184 -11.23 -19.40 -16.12
C GLY A 184 -10.50 -18.56 -17.17
N HIS A 185 -10.89 -17.29 -17.25
CA HIS A 185 -10.39 -16.36 -18.25
C HIS A 185 -9.12 -15.64 -17.77
N PHE A 186 -8.02 -15.81 -18.49
CA PHE A 186 -6.80 -15.04 -18.32
C PHE A 186 -6.95 -13.67 -18.99
N TYR A 187 -6.98 -12.62 -18.19
CA TYR A 187 -7.31 -11.26 -18.64
C TYR A 187 -6.13 -10.46 -19.21
N GLY A 188 -4.95 -11.06 -19.40
CA GLY A 188 -3.78 -10.34 -19.93
C GLY A 188 -3.43 -9.09 -19.12
N SER A 189 -3.45 -7.93 -19.78
CA SER A 189 -3.13 -6.63 -19.17
C SER A 189 -1.66 -6.52 -18.73
N SER A 190 -0.73 -7.08 -19.52
CA SER A 190 0.72 -6.97 -19.27
C SER A 190 1.21 -5.52 -19.39
N TYR A 191 2.10 -5.10 -18.49
CA TYR A 191 2.62 -3.72 -18.43
C TYR A 191 4.04 -3.65 -17.87
N ILE A 192 4.74 -2.53 -18.10
CA ILE A 192 6.02 -2.21 -17.47
C ILE A 192 5.81 -1.04 -16.51
N ALA A 193 6.28 -1.19 -15.27
CA ALA A 193 6.28 -0.12 -14.27
C ALA A 193 7.70 0.34 -13.94
N ALA A 194 7.82 1.65 -13.73
CA ALA A 194 9.06 2.35 -13.45
C ALA A 194 9.13 2.75 -11.96
N PRO A 195 10.35 2.99 -11.45
CA PRO A 195 10.54 3.31 -10.02
C PRO A 195 10.00 4.69 -9.61
N ASP A 196 9.69 5.58 -10.56
CA ASP A 196 9.02 6.86 -10.31
C ASP A 196 7.48 6.73 -10.19
N GLY A 197 6.96 5.51 -10.17
CA GLY A 197 5.54 5.20 -10.10
C GLY A 197 4.83 5.29 -11.45
N SER A 198 5.49 5.67 -12.54
CA SER A 198 4.88 5.63 -13.88
C SER A 198 4.78 4.18 -14.40
N ARG A 199 3.90 3.96 -15.39
CA ARG A 199 3.80 2.67 -16.10
C ARG A 199 3.34 2.88 -17.54
N THR A 200 3.64 1.92 -18.40
CA THR A 200 3.07 1.87 -19.76
C THR A 200 1.55 1.65 -19.71
N PRO A 201 0.81 2.01 -20.78
CA PRO A 201 -0.47 1.38 -21.05
C PRO A 201 -0.31 -0.15 -21.05
N ALA A 202 -1.32 -0.85 -20.57
CA ALA A 202 -1.32 -2.30 -20.55
C ALA A 202 -1.65 -2.86 -21.95
N LEU A 203 -1.16 -4.07 -22.25
CA LEU A 203 -1.64 -4.82 -23.40
C LEU A 203 -3.12 -5.17 -23.28
N SER A 204 -3.71 -5.59 -24.40
CA SER A 204 -5.11 -5.98 -24.44
C SER A 204 -5.43 -7.10 -23.44
N ARG A 205 -6.68 -7.09 -22.99
CA ARG A 205 -7.24 -8.10 -22.10
C ARG A 205 -7.71 -9.36 -22.83
N THR A 206 -7.87 -9.29 -24.15
CA THR A 206 -8.58 -10.33 -24.92
C THR A 206 -7.82 -10.85 -26.14
N ARG A 207 -6.63 -10.32 -26.43
CA ARG A 207 -5.79 -10.77 -27.55
C ARG A 207 -4.32 -10.80 -27.21
N ASP A 208 -3.61 -11.68 -27.90
CA ASP A 208 -2.15 -11.75 -27.87
C ASP A 208 -1.51 -10.42 -28.33
N GLY A 209 -0.34 -10.13 -27.78
CA GLY A 209 0.40 -8.92 -28.10
C GLY A 209 1.85 -8.94 -27.62
N VAL A 210 2.63 -8.01 -28.17
CA VAL A 210 4.01 -7.75 -27.77
C VAL A 210 4.08 -6.30 -27.30
N LEU A 211 4.56 -6.08 -26.08
CA LEU A 211 4.82 -4.75 -25.54
C LEU A 211 6.31 -4.44 -25.70
N ILE A 212 6.61 -3.33 -26.38
CA ILE A 212 7.97 -2.81 -26.52
C ILE A 212 8.00 -1.44 -25.84
N ALA A 213 8.95 -1.26 -24.94
CA ALA A 213 9.20 0.02 -24.28
C ALA A 213 10.71 0.21 -24.08
N GLU A 214 11.13 1.46 -24.23
CA GLU A 214 12.48 1.90 -23.89
C GLU A 214 12.52 2.27 -22.41
N VAL A 215 13.49 1.73 -21.68
CA VAL A 215 13.70 1.99 -20.26
C VAL A 215 15.09 2.54 -20.03
N ASP A 216 15.21 3.62 -19.27
CA ASP A 216 16.50 4.17 -18.84
C ASP A 216 16.82 3.67 -17.44
N LEU A 217 17.79 2.77 -17.33
CA LEU A 217 18.22 2.19 -16.05
C LEU A 217 18.82 3.23 -15.09
N ASN A 218 19.24 4.41 -15.59
CA ASN A 218 19.64 5.50 -14.70
C ASN A 218 18.50 5.97 -13.81
N LEU A 219 17.23 5.79 -14.23
CA LEU A 219 16.07 6.14 -13.42
C LEU A 219 16.04 5.37 -12.08
N CYS A 220 16.52 4.12 -12.06
CA CYS A 220 16.65 3.33 -10.82
C CYS A 220 17.54 4.04 -9.80
N ARG A 221 18.69 4.58 -10.25
CA ARG A 221 19.61 5.35 -9.38
C ARG A 221 19.05 6.73 -9.05
N GLN A 222 18.55 7.47 -10.05
CA GLN A 222 18.02 8.82 -9.86
C GLN A 222 16.87 8.84 -8.85
N THR A 223 15.98 7.85 -8.90
CA THR A 223 14.90 7.73 -7.91
C THR A 223 15.47 7.44 -6.52
N LYS A 224 16.40 6.50 -6.36
CA LYS A 224 17.08 6.23 -5.07
C LYS A 224 17.71 7.49 -4.47
N ASP A 225 18.41 8.25 -5.30
CA ASP A 225 19.11 9.47 -4.90
C ASP A 225 18.12 10.58 -4.51
N THR A 226 17.04 10.72 -5.29
CA THR A 226 15.99 11.72 -5.06
C THR A 226 15.30 11.50 -3.70
N TRP A 227 14.91 10.26 -3.39
CA TRP A 227 14.25 9.95 -2.12
C TRP A 227 15.20 9.84 -0.91
N GLY A 228 16.53 9.88 -1.13
CA GLY A 228 17.51 9.95 -0.05
C GLY A 228 17.76 8.62 0.68
N PHE A 229 17.51 7.47 0.05
CA PHE A 229 17.65 6.14 0.68
C PHE A 229 19.11 5.68 0.91
N ARG A 230 20.13 6.41 0.45
CA ARG A 230 21.54 6.19 0.81
C ARG A 230 22.12 7.43 1.49
N ALA A 231 22.19 7.41 2.81
CA ALA A 231 22.72 8.52 3.62
C ALA A 231 24.24 8.45 3.90
N SER A 232 25.05 7.84 3.02
CA SER A 232 26.49 7.62 3.30
C SER A 232 27.50 8.07 2.23
N VAL A 233 27.09 8.78 1.18
CA VAL A 233 28.07 9.40 0.25
C VAL A 233 27.62 10.82 -0.09
N ALA A 234 28.57 11.75 0.00
CA ALA A 234 28.41 13.18 -0.25
C ALA A 234 27.47 13.49 -1.42
N LEU A 235 26.47 14.34 -1.16
CA LEU A 235 25.61 14.97 -2.15
C LEU A 235 26.48 15.53 -3.30
N ILE A 236 26.42 14.90 -4.47
CA ILE A 236 26.93 15.50 -5.70
C ILE A 236 25.92 16.62 -6.08
N PRO A 237 26.32 17.90 -6.14
CA PRO A 237 25.40 19.02 -6.38
C PRO A 237 24.76 19.07 -7.79
N SER A 238 24.91 18.04 -8.63
CA SER A 238 24.70 18.13 -10.08
C SER A 238 23.48 17.37 -10.62
N LEU A 239 22.61 16.78 -9.79
CA LEU A 239 21.40 16.08 -10.28
C LEU A 239 20.18 17.01 -10.37
N SER A 240 20.38 18.28 -10.71
CA SER A 240 19.33 19.27 -10.98
C SER A 240 18.62 19.06 -12.34
N SER A 241 18.67 17.85 -12.91
CA SER A 241 18.13 17.60 -14.26
C SER A 241 17.42 16.25 -14.37
N LEU A 242 16.67 15.83 -13.34
CA LEU A 242 15.45 15.09 -13.64
C LEU A 242 14.62 16.02 -14.51
N SER A 243 14.70 15.80 -15.83
CA SER A 243 13.80 16.39 -16.81
C SER A 243 12.40 16.06 -16.33
N SER A 244 11.81 17.00 -15.58
CA SER A 244 10.41 16.99 -15.23
C SER A 244 9.67 16.86 -16.55
N ARG A 245 9.24 15.64 -16.92
CA ARG A 245 8.19 15.51 -17.92
C ARG A 245 7.01 16.24 -17.29
N LYS A 246 6.81 17.48 -17.73
CA LYS A 246 5.84 18.42 -17.17
C LYS A 246 4.47 17.73 -17.12
N MET A 247 4.06 17.26 -15.95
CA MET A 247 2.64 17.13 -15.64
C MET A 247 2.12 18.51 -15.21
N SER A 248 2.28 19.53 -16.07
CA SER A 248 1.66 20.84 -15.84
C SER A 248 0.30 20.85 -16.53
N SER A 249 -0.68 20.20 -15.90
CA SER A 249 -2.08 20.45 -16.19
C SER A 249 -2.50 21.70 -15.43
N SER A 250 -2.90 22.77 -16.12
CA SER A 250 -3.60 23.91 -15.50
C SER A 250 -5.03 23.57 -15.09
N PHE A 251 -5.52 22.40 -15.47
CA PHE A 251 -6.84 21.89 -15.11
C PHE A 251 -6.80 21.25 -13.73
N VAL A 252 -7.63 21.78 -12.83
CA VAL A 252 -7.82 21.26 -11.48
C VAL A 252 -8.97 20.26 -11.51
N LEU A 253 -8.64 18.98 -11.55
CA LEU A 253 -9.62 17.90 -11.38
C LEU A 253 -10.12 17.87 -9.92
N ASP A 254 -11.44 17.80 -9.71
CA ASP A 254 -12.04 17.65 -8.38
C ASP A 254 -11.83 16.25 -7.80
N SER A 255 -12.27 15.20 -8.50
CA SER A 255 -11.97 13.81 -8.14
C SER A 255 -12.00 12.91 -9.38
N VAL A 256 -11.26 11.79 -9.32
CA VAL A 256 -11.22 10.80 -10.41
C VAL A 256 -12.59 10.15 -10.62
N ASP A 257 -13.29 9.81 -9.54
CA ASP A 257 -14.62 9.19 -9.61
C ASP A 257 -15.67 10.12 -10.22
N ALA A 258 -15.65 11.42 -9.90
CA ALA A 258 -16.55 12.39 -10.53
C ALA A 258 -16.28 12.54 -12.04
N ALA A 259 -15.01 12.63 -12.45
CA ALA A 259 -14.65 12.67 -13.87
C ALA A 259 -15.08 11.40 -14.62
N LEU A 260 -14.94 10.22 -14.02
CA LEU A 260 -15.41 8.97 -14.64
C LEU A 260 -16.94 8.97 -14.78
N LYS A 261 -17.68 9.39 -13.75
CA LYS A 261 -19.15 9.50 -13.79
C LYS A 261 -19.65 10.47 -14.87
N GLU A 262 -18.92 11.55 -15.12
CA GLU A 262 -19.25 12.52 -16.16
C GLU A 262 -18.93 11.99 -17.57
N ALA A 263 -17.87 11.19 -17.69
CA ALA A 263 -17.34 10.76 -18.99
C ALA A 263 -17.94 9.45 -19.52
N MET A 264 -18.48 8.58 -18.67
CA MET A 264 -18.94 7.24 -19.05
C MET A 264 -20.07 6.73 -18.14
N GLU A 265 -20.94 5.88 -18.69
CA GLU A 265 -22.06 5.25 -17.98
C GLU A 265 -22.23 3.78 -18.44
N GLY A 266 -23.07 3.02 -17.73
CA GLY A 266 -23.42 1.65 -18.10
C GLY A 266 -22.34 0.59 -17.78
N PRO A 267 -22.38 -0.57 -18.45
CA PRO A 267 -21.51 -1.71 -18.12
C PRO A 267 -20.00 -1.42 -18.22
N GLU A 268 -19.60 -0.54 -19.15
CA GLU A 268 -18.21 -0.13 -19.31
C GLU A 268 -17.72 0.68 -18.10
N PHE A 269 -18.56 1.56 -17.55
CA PHE A 269 -18.26 2.30 -16.33
C PHE A 269 -18.10 1.38 -15.12
N ASP A 270 -19.00 0.40 -14.97
CA ASP A 270 -18.90 -0.59 -13.89
C ASP A 270 -17.62 -1.43 -14.01
N GLU A 271 -17.24 -1.85 -15.22
CA GLU A 271 -16.00 -2.61 -15.46
C GLU A 271 -14.73 -1.77 -15.21
N VAL A 272 -14.70 -0.50 -15.66
CA VAL A 272 -13.60 0.42 -15.35
C VAL A 272 -13.46 0.61 -13.84
N ARG A 273 -14.58 0.78 -13.13
CA ARG A 273 -14.56 0.92 -11.66
C ARG A 273 -14.11 -0.36 -10.98
N ARG A 274 -14.53 -1.53 -11.46
CA ARG A 274 -14.09 -2.82 -10.92
C ARG A 274 -12.58 -3.00 -11.06
N ILE A 275 -12.00 -2.62 -12.20
CA ILE A 275 -10.56 -2.68 -12.43
C ILE A 275 -9.80 -1.66 -11.56
N LEU A 276 -10.30 -0.42 -11.44
CA LEU A 276 -9.61 0.65 -10.72
C LEU A 276 -9.77 0.58 -9.20
N TYR A 277 -10.95 0.20 -8.69
CA TYR A 277 -11.30 0.24 -7.28
C TYR A 277 -11.44 -1.16 -6.65
N GLY A 278 -11.59 -2.22 -7.44
CA GLY A 278 -11.91 -3.56 -6.95
C GLY A 278 -13.41 -3.78 -6.78
N SER A 279 -13.80 -4.58 -5.78
CA SER A 279 -15.20 -4.86 -5.44
C SER A 279 -16.01 -3.57 -5.25
N LYS A 280 -17.28 -3.59 -5.70
CA LYS A 280 -18.18 -2.43 -5.56
C LYS A 280 -18.62 -2.29 -4.11
N HIS A 281 -18.35 -1.13 -3.53
CA HIS A 281 -18.81 -0.75 -2.20
C HIS A 281 -20.04 0.15 -2.29
N PRO A 282 -21.17 -0.20 -1.65
CA PRO A 282 -22.36 0.64 -1.66
C PRO A 282 -22.12 1.93 -0.87
N GLU A 283 -22.78 3.00 -1.29
CA GLU A 283 -22.86 4.24 -0.52
C GLU A 283 -23.82 4.06 0.66
N LEU A 284 -23.41 4.52 1.83
CA LEU A 284 -24.24 4.48 3.04
C LEU A 284 -25.13 5.71 3.12
N THR A 285 -26.38 5.50 3.54
CA THR A 285 -27.27 6.60 3.89
C THR A 285 -26.78 7.26 5.18
N VAL A 286 -26.43 8.53 5.08
CA VAL A 286 -25.99 9.35 6.22
C VAL A 286 -27.20 10.07 6.83
N PRO A 287 -27.29 10.21 8.17
CA PRO A 287 -28.36 10.99 8.80
C PRO A 287 -28.42 12.43 8.28
N ASN A 288 -29.64 12.93 8.04
CA ASN A 288 -29.87 14.30 7.55
C ASN A 288 -29.18 15.37 8.40
N ASP A 289 -29.12 15.17 9.72
CA ASP A 289 -28.45 16.09 10.64
C ASP A 289 -26.95 16.22 10.33
N ALA A 290 -26.26 15.13 10.02
CA ALA A 290 -24.85 15.17 9.63
C ALA A 290 -24.66 15.85 8.26
N LEU A 291 -25.57 15.61 7.31
CA LEU A 291 -25.56 16.31 6.01
C LEU A 291 -25.81 17.81 6.16
N MET A 292 -26.70 18.22 7.08
CA MET A 292 -26.94 19.63 7.39
C MET A 292 -25.71 20.28 8.02
N ILE A 293 -25.01 19.59 8.93
CA ILE A 293 -23.75 20.08 9.50
C ILE A 293 -22.70 20.26 8.40
N ALA A 294 -22.55 19.28 7.51
CA ALA A 294 -21.62 19.35 6.38
C ALA A 294 -21.93 20.52 5.43
N THR A 295 -23.19 20.64 5.02
CA THR A 295 -23.65 21.71 4.12
C THR A 295 -23.45 23.09 4.75
N LYS A 296 -23.86 23.26 6.02
CA LYS A 296 -23.73 24.53 6.75
C LYS A 296 -22.27 24.97 6.91
N ASN A 297 -21.34 24.01 7.01
CA ASN A 297 -19.92 24.28 7.23
C ASN A 297 -19.06 24.07 5.98
N ASN A 298 -19.68 23.87 4.81
CA ASN A 298 -19.04 23.77 3.50
C ASN A 298 -17.91 22.73 3.41
N PHE A 299 -18.22 21.49 3.75
CA PHE A 299 -17.32 20.34 3.52
C PHE A 299 -18.07 19.15 2.92
N ASP A 300 -17.36 18.32 2.16
CA ASP A 300 -17.93 17.09 1.59
C ASP A 300 -18.15 16.04 2.70
N LEU A 301 -19.29 15.35 2.67
CA LEU A 301 -19.54 14.20 3.54
C LEU A 301 -19.94 13.01 2.67
N ARG A 302 -19.09 11.98 2.66
CA ARG A 302 -19.33 10.73 1.91
C ARG A 302 -19.27 9.54 2.85
N ALA A 303 -20.09 8.53 2.59
CA ALA A 303 -20.12 7.32 3.40
C ALA A 303 -20.21 6.05 2.53
N TYR A 304 -19.45 5.01 2.88
CA TYR A 304 -19.41 3.74 2.17
C TYR A 304 -19.40 2.55 3.14
N GLU A 305 -19.80 1.38 2.64
CA GLU A 305 -19.74 0.12 3.40
C GLU A 305 -18.77 -0.87 2.76
N ILE A 306 -17.97 -1.55 3.58
CA ILE A 306 -17.12 -2.67 3.19
C ILE A 306 -17.43 -3.85 4.10
N THR A 307 -18.08 -4.87 3.55
CA THR A 307 -18.59 -6.03 4.28
C THR A 307 -17.71 -7.26 4.10
N ALA A 308 -17.86 -8.22 5.01
CA ALA A 308 -17.28 -9.56 4.90
C ALA A 308 -18.39 -10.60 4.65
N GLN A 309 -18.01 -11.82 4.24
CA GLN A 309 -18.96 -12.94 4.20
C GLN A 309 -19.37 -13.35 5.62
N GLN A 310 -20.58 -13.88 5.79
CA GLN A 310 -21.03 -14.41 7.07
C GLN A 310 -20.24 -15.70 7.43
N GLU A 311 -19.89 -15.87 8.70
CA GLU A 311 -19.17 -17.05 9.18
C GLU A 311 -20.04 -17.91 10.13
N ASP A 312 -20.14 -19.22 9.87
CA ASP A 312 -20.97 -20.14 10.66
C ASP A 312 -20.30 -20.69 11.93
N LEU A 313 -18.96 -20.85 11.91
CA LEU A 313 -18.24 -21.72 12.86
C LEU A 313 -17.61 -21.01 14.06
N ARG A 314 -17.69 -19.67 14.15
CA ARG A 314 -17.03 -18.92 15.22
C ARG A 314 -17.91 -17.82 15.76
N ALA A 315 -17.98 -17.78 17.09
CA ALA A 315 -18.66 -16.71 17.80
C ALA A 315 -18.00 -15.35 17.48
N PRO A 316 -18.81 -14.29 17.35
CA PRO A 316 -18.36 -12.94 17.06
C PRO A 316 -17.22 -12.41 17.95
N ARG A 317 -16.23 -11.70 17.38
CA ARG A 317 -15.36 -10.79 18.16
C ARG A 317 -16.27 -9.67 18.71
N LYS A 318 -16.49 -9.67 20.02
CA LYS A 318 -17.51 -8.83 20.67
C LYS A 318 -17.05 -7.37 20.72
N LEU A 319 -17.75 -6.50 20.01
CA LEU A 319 -17.81 -5.08 20.32
C LEU A 319 -18.80 -4.86 21.46
N GLN A 320 -18.35 -4.24 22.56
CA GLN A 320 -19.30 -3.62 23.49
C GLN A 320 -19.88 -2.40 22.80
N SER A 321 -21.08 -2.52 22.25
CA SER A 321 -21.85 -1.35 21.83
C SER A 321 -22.09 -0.48 23.07
N LEU A 322 -21.44 0.69 23.12
CA LEU A 322 -21.79 1.72 24.09
C LEU A 322 -23.16 2.28 23.68
N GLY A 323 -24.21 1.70 24.26
CA GLY A 323 -25.59 2.10 24.01
C GLY A 323 -25.77 3.61 24.21
N ARG A 324 -26.08 4.33 23.13
CA ARG A 324 -26.64 5.67 23.21
C ARG A 324 -28.08 5.53 23.70
N SER A 325 -28.29 5.71 25.01
CA SER A 325 -29.61 5.59 25.62
C SER A 325 -30.54 6.73 25.19
N CYS A 326 -31.62 6.38 24.49
CA CYS A 326 -32.87 7.15 24.50
C CYS A 326 -34.06 6.18 24.62
N GLN A 327 -34.63 6.15 25.84
CA GLN A 327 -36.01 5.83 26.22
C GLN A 327 -36.48 4.39 26.59
N SER A 328 -37.00 4.35 27.82
CA SER A 328 -37.99 3.47 28.50
C SER A 328 -37.51 2.15 29.14
N PRO A 329 -37.97 1.79 30.36
CA PRO A 329 -37.36 0.72 31.16
C PRO A 329 -37.89 -0.70 30.90
N HIS A 330 -38.74 -0.97 29.90
CA HIS A 330 -39.51 -2.23 29.84
C HIS A 330 -39.60 -2.87 28.44
N SER A 331 -38.49 -2.96 27.71
CA SER A 331 -38.35 -3.95 26.63
C SER A 331 -36.99 -4.65 26.73
N LYS A 332 -37.01 -5.98 26.81
CA LYS A 332 -35.81 -6.81 26.63
C LYS A 332 -35.42 -6.70 25.14
N GLN A 333 -34.63 -5.69 24.80
CA GLN A 333 -34.07 -5.53 23.48
C GLN A 333 -32.97 -6.60 23.31
N LYS A 334 -33.12 -7.47 22.31
CA LYS A 334 -32.02 -8.32 21.83
C LYS A 334 -30.89 -7.38 21.41
N PHE A 335 -29.70 -7.57 21.97
CA PHE A 335 -28.50 -6.90 21.47
C PHE A 335 -28.09 -7.62 20.19
N ASP A 336 -28.30 -6.99 19.03
CA ASP A 336 -27.81 -7.53 17.76
C ASP A 336 -26.28 -7.39 17.70
N GLU A 337 -25.65 -8.49 17.30
CA GLU A 337 -24.20 -8.72 17.24
C GLU A 337 -23.58 -7.91 16.09
N CYS A 338 -22.99 -6.74 16.38
CA CYS A 338 -22.44 -5.86 15.34
C CYS A 338 -20.90 -5.80 15.38
N PHE A 339 -20.28 -6.32 14.31
CA PHE A 339 -18.83 -6.35 14.03
C PHE A 339 -18.33 -5.14 13.23
N GLN A 340 -19.25 -4.26 12.88
CA GLN A 340 -19.02 -3.18 11.96
C GLN A 340 -18.47 -1.98 12.73
N VAL A 341 -17.36 -1.44 12.22
CA VAL A 341 -16.71 -0.26 12.75
C VAL A 341 -16.85 0.87 11.75
N ARG A 342 -17.37 2.02 12.16
CA ARG A 342 -17.36 3.22 11.33
C ARG A 342 -16.09 4.03 11.59
N VAL A 343 -15.21 4.07 10.60
CA VAL A 343 -14.03 4.93 10.60
C VAL A 343 -14.33 6.21 9.84
N ALA A 344 -13.88 7.36 10.35
CA ALA A 344 -14.01 8.66 9.72
C ALA A 344 -12.62 9.26 9.44
N ALA A 345 -12.32 9.47 8.16
CA ALA A 345 -11.13 10.17 7.70
C ALA A 345 -11.45 11.64 7.42
N ILE A 346 -10.70 12.55 8.02
CA ILE A 346 -10.93 14.01 7.90
C ILE A 346 -9.76 14.67 7.16
N GLN A 347 -10.07 15.32 6.04
CA GLN A 347 -9.16 16.20 5.30
C GLN A 347 -9.65 17.65 5.33
N PHE A 348 -8.77 18.61 5.55
CA PHE A 348 -9.10 20.03 5.37
C PHE A 348 -7.88 20.90 5.11
N SER A 349 -8.16 22.13 4.70
CA SER A 349 -7.23 23.25 4.52
C SER A 349 -7.09 24.09 5.79
N ILE A 350 -6.00 24.84 5.94
CA ILE A 350 -5.80 25.71 7.11
C ILE A 350 -6.96 26.72 7.30
N GLY A 351 -7.30 26.99 8.55
CA GLY A 351 -8.43 27.87 8.92
C GLY A 351 -8.10 29.37 8.99
N ALA A 352 -6.81 29.74 8.99
CA ALA A 352 -6.35 31.13 9.01
C ALA A 352 -5.07 31.30 8.18
N PRO A 353 -4.73 32.52 7.73
CA PRO A 353 -3.49 32.78 7.01
C PRO A 353 -2.26 32.42 7.85
N THR A 354 -1.19 31.99 7.19
CA THR A 354 0.08 31.62 7.84
C THR A 354 0.79 32.80 8.55
N SER A 355 0.40 34.04 8.22
CA SER A 355 0.88 35.27 8.87
C SER A 355 0.14 35.63 10.17
N ALA A 356 -0.97 34.94 10.49
CA ALA A 356 -1.69 35.16 11.75
C ALA A 356 -0.89 34.61 12.94
N PRO A 357 -1.15 35.06 14.17
CA PRO A 357 -0.54 34.46 15.37
C PRO A 357 -0.80 32.95 15.46
N VAL A 358 0.19 32.18 15.93
CA VAL A 358 0.15 30.71 16.04
C VAL A 358 -1.12 30.22 16.75
N GLU A 359 -1.50 30.88 17.84
CA GLU A 359 -2.69 30.53 18.61
C GLU A 359 -4.01 30.79 17.86
N GLU A 360 -4.05 31.82 17.01
CA GLU A 360 -5.22 32.11 16.16
C GLU A 360 -5.36 31.05 15.07
N GLN A 361 -4.24 30.66 14.43
CA GLN A 361 -4.21 29.58 13.45
C GLN A 361 -4.68 28.24 14.06
N ARG A 362 -4.15 27.88 15.24
CA ARG A 362 -4.53 26.67 15.98
C ARG A 362 -6.04 26.68 16.29
N LYS A 363 -6.55 27.78 16.84
CA LYS A 363 -7.98 27.94 17.15
C LYS A 363 -8.87 27.83 15.92
N ALA A 364 -8.47 28.42 14.80
CA ALA A 364 -9.22 28.31 13.56
C ALA A 364 -9.30 26.85 13.07
N ASN A 365 -8.19 26.11 13.15
CA ASN A 365 -8.16 24.68 12.82
C ASN A 365 -9.00 23.85 13.81
N HIS A 366 -8.92 24.10 15.11
CA HIS A 366 -9.77 23.44 16.12
C HIS A 366 -11.26 23.68 15.86
N CYS A 367 -11.65 24.90 15.50
CA CYS A 367 -13.03 25.24 15.16
C CYS A 367 -13.53 24.46 13.93
N LYS A 368 -12.71 24.30 12.88
CA LYS A 368 -13.05 23.47 11.71
C LYS A 368 -13.18 22.00 12.10
N ALA A 369 -12.18 21.46 12.79
CA ALA A 369 -12.14 20.08 13.25
C ALA A 369 -13.35 19.71 14.13
N ALA A 370 -13.77 20.60 15.04
CA ALA A 370 -14.94 20.37 15.89
C ALA A 370 -16.22 20.10 15.08
N LYS A 371 -16.45 20.88 14.01
CA LYS A 371 -17.63 20.76 13.14
C LYS A 371 -17.63 19.46 12.34
N MET A 372 -16.45 19.04 11.89
CA MET A 372 -16.28 17.79 11.14
C MET A 372 -16.40 16.57 12.05
N ILE A 373 -15.86 16.63 13.28
CA ILE A 373 -16.08 15.62 14.31
C ILE A 373 -17.58 15.52 14.65
N ASP A 374 -18.29 16.64 14.78
CA ASP A 374 -19.73 16.65 15.07
C ASP A 374 -20.51 15.90 13.99
N ALA A 375 -20.26 16.19 12.71
CA ALA A 375 -20.87 15.45 11.60
C ALA A 375 -20.50 13.96 11.60
N ALA A 376 -19.23 13.62 11.84
CA ALA A 376 -18.79 12.23 11.92
C ALA A 376 -19.48 11.47 13.06
N ALA A 377 -19.57 12.08 14.25
CA ALA A 377 -20.19 11.49 15.42
C ALA A 377 -21.71 11.34 15.29
N VAL A 378 -22.39 12.29 14.63
CA VAL A 378 -23.81 12.20 14.27
C VAL A 378 -24.05 11.09 13.25
N ALA A 379 -23.13 10.92 12.31
CA ALA A 379 -23.15 9.83 11.34
C ALA A 379 -22.70 8.46 11.91
N GLY A 380 -22.41 8.39 13.21
CA GLY A 380 -22.14 7.15 13.93
C GLY A 380 -20.67 6.68 13.87
N ALA A 381 -19.73 7.56 13.51
CA ALA A 381 -18.31 7.21 13.54
C ALA A 381 -17.87 6.73 14.93
N ASN A 382 -17.07 5.69 14.95
CA ASN A 382 -16.44 5.11 16.14
C ASN A 382 -14.99 5.60 16.30
N ILE A 383 -14.29 5.73 15.18
CA ILE A 383 -12.94 6.27 15.07
C ILE A 383 -12.97 7.50 14.19
N VAL A 384 -12.26 8.55 14.60
CA VAL A 384 -11.91 9.70 13.75
C VAL A 384 -10.39 9.81 13.63
N CYS A 385 -9.89 10.01 12.41
CA CYS A 385 -8.48 10.27 12.16
C CYS A 385 -8.31 11.54 11.31
N PHE A 386 -7.34 12.38 11.70
CA PHE A 386 -6.96 13.59 10.97
C PHE A 386 -5.73 13.35 10.09
N HIS A 387 -5.57 14.21 9.08
CA HIS A 387 -4.32 14.27 8.31
C HIS A 387 -3.13 14.72 9.17
N GLU A 388 -1.93 14.56 8.61
CA GLU A 388 -0.67 14.91 9.26
C GLU A 388 -0.62 16.40 9.67
N LEU A 389 -0.18 16.62 10.91
CA LEU A 389 0.07 17.93 11.52
C LEU A 389 -1.10 18.91 11.34
N TRP A 390 -2.32 18.41 11.55
CA TRP A 390 -3.54 19.14 11.30
C TRP A 390 -3.69 20.47 12.07
N PRO A 391 -3.09 20.70 13.26
CA PRO A 391 -3.24 21.96 13.97
C PRO A 391 -2.45 23.13 13.37
N MET A 392 -1.54 22.88 12.41
CA MET A 392 -0.60 23.87 11.88
C MET A 392 -0.55 23.89 10.34
N PRO A 393 -0.08 24.99 9.71
CA PRO A 393 0.37 24.95 8.32
C PRO A 393 1.60 24.05 8.17
N PHE A 394 1.81 23.50 6.99
CA PHE A 394 2.95 22.62 6.70
C PHE A 394 4.22 23.44 6.44
N ALA A 395 4.70 24.15 7.46
CA ALA A 395 5.70 25.20 7.33
C ALA A 395 7.15 24.73 7.15
N PHE A 396 7.41 23.42 7.10
CA PHE A 396 8.78 22.89 7.07
C PHE A 396 9.55 23.26 5.80
N CYS A 397 8.85 23.62 4.72
CA CYS A 397 9.46 24.13 3.49
C CYS A 397 10.22 25.45 3.72
N THR A 398 9.82 26.24 4.72
CA THR A 398 10.47 27.51 5.05
C THR A 398 11.84 27.32 5.71
N ARG A 399 12.05 26.19 6.39
CA ARG A 399 13.22 25.90 7.25
C ARG A 399 13.43 26.89 8.40
N GLU A 400 12.47 27.78 8.63
CA GLU A 400 12.47 28.71 9.75
C GLU A 400 12.12 27.96 11.04
N ARG A 401 12.78 28.27 12.16
CA ARG A 401 12.38 27.71 13.45
C ARG A 401 11.18 28.46 14.03
N LEU A 402 11.32 29.77 14.22
CA LEU A 402 10.23 30.61 14.71
C LEU A 402 9.46 31.25 13.55
N PRO A 403 8.13 31.40 13.68
CA PRO A 403 7.30 31.01 14.82
C PRO A 403 6.87 29.53 14.80
N TRP A 404 7.25 28.75 13.78
CA TRP A 404 6.68 27.42 13.52
C TRP A 404 6.87 26.40 14.66
N THR A 405 7.99 26.44 15.39
CA THR A 405 8.21 25.57 16.55
C THR A 405 7.34 25.93 17.76
N GLU A 406 6.67 27.09 17.78
CA GLU A 406 5.66 27.42 18.80
C GLU A 406 4.37 26.59 18.62
N PHE A 407 4.17 25.97 17.45
CA PHE A 407 3.10 24.98 17.29
C PHE A 407 3.35 23.71 18.11
N ALA A 408 4.61 23.42 18.47
CA ALA A 408 4.96 22.20 19.19
C ALA A 408 4.35 22.19 20.59
N GLU A 409 3.65 21.11 20.95
CA GLU A 409 2.90 20.98 22.20
C GLU A 409 3.13 19.63 22.88
N SER A 410 2.83 19.53 24.18
CA SER A 410 2.86 18.24 24.87
C SER A 410 1.85 17.26 24.25
N ALA A 411 2.28 16.02 23.96
CA ALA A 411 1.39 14.98 23.47
C ALA A 411 0.27 14.63 24.45
N ASP A 412 0.57 14.65 25.75
CA ASP A 412 -0.35 14.18 26.79
C ASP A 412 -1.24 15.31 27.32
N HIS A 413 -0.73 16.55 27.35
CA HIS A 413 -1.40 17.67 28.01
C HIS A 413 -1.45 18.95 27.17
N GLY A 414 -1.06 18.89 25.89
CA GLY A 414 -1.13 20.03 24.96
C GLY A 414 -2.56 20.54 24.76
N PRO A 415 -2.73 21.81 24.34
CA PRO A 415 -4.05 22.38 24.06
C PRO A 415 -4.85 21.55 23.04
N THR A 416 -4.23 21.00 21.99
CA THR A 416 -4.92 20.15 21.01
C THR A 416 -5.38 18.83 21.63
N THR A 417 -4.53 18.13 22.38
CA THR A 417 -4.90 16.87 23.04
C THR A 417 -6.05 17.09 24.02
N ARG A 418 -6.00 18.13 24.86
CA ARG A 418 -7.09 18.45 25.81
C ARG A 418 -8.40 18.78 25.09
N PHE A 419 -8.34 19.56 24.02
CA PHE A 419 -9.50 19.87 23.18
C PHE A 419 -10.14 18.59 22.62
N LEU A 420 -9.33 17.70 22.04
CA LEU A 420 -9.82 16.44 21.48
C LEU A 420 -10.27 15.45 22.55
N SER A 421 -9.64 15.39 23.72
CA SER A 421 -10.08 14.57 24.85
C SER A 421 -11.50 14.90 25.28
N GLN A 422 -11.87 16.18 25.31
CA GLN A 422 -13.23 16.61 25.62
C GLN A 422 -14.22 16.14 24.56
N LEU A 423 -13.87 16.24 23.27
CA LEU A 423 -14.73 15.78 22.18
C LEU A 423 -14.86 14.25 22.14
N ALA A 424 -13.75 13.53 22.34
CA ALA A 424 -13.73 12.07 22.40
C ALA A 424 -14.66 11.55 23.50
N ALA A 425 -14.55 12.10 24.72
CA ALA A 425 -15.44 11.78 25.84
C ALA A 425 -16.90 12.18 25.58
N LYS A 426 -17.13 13.37 25.00
CA LYS A 426 -18.48 13.86 24.69
C LYS A 426 -19.22 12.94 23.72
N TYR A 427 -18.55 12.47 22.67
CA TYR A 427 -19.19 11.69 21.61
C TYR A 427 -19.05 10.18 21.78
N GLY A 428 -18.17 9.73 22.69
CA GLY A 428 -17.84 8.32 22.89
C GLY A 428 -17.07 7.73 21.71
N ILE A 429 -16.11 8.48 21.15
CA ILE A 429 -15.36 8.10 19.95
C ILE A 429 -13.85 8.11 20.18
N VAL A 430 -13.12 7.26 19.48
CA VAL A 430 -11.65 7.27 19.44
C VAL A 430 -11.19 8.34 18.46
N ILE A 431 -10.18 9.12 18.83
CA ILE A 431 -9.60 10.17 17.97
C ILE A 431 -8.09 9.95 17.82
N VAL A 432 -7.61 9.94 16.58
CA VAL A 432 -6.18 9.93 16.23
C VAL A 432 -5.77 11.31 15.73
N SER A 433 -4.80 11.90 16.41
CA SER A 433 -4.36 13.28 16.20
C SER A 433 -2.87 13.37 15.92
N SER A 434 -2.50 13.68 14.68
CA SER A 434 -1.11 14.01 14.33
C SER A 434 -0.78 15.46 14.69
N ILE A 435 0.23 15.65 15.54
CA ILE A 435 0.68 16.93 16.07
C ILE A 435 2.21 17.06 16.01
N LEU A 436 2.68 18.30 16.10
CA LEU A 436 4.07 18.59 16.41
C LEU A 436 4.22 18.45 17.93
N GLU A 437 4.87 17.39 18.39
CA GLU A 437 5.07 17.13 19.81
C GLU A 437 6.32 17.87 20.31
N ARG A 438 6.24 18.49 21.49
CA ARG A 438 7.38 18.90 22.32
C ARG A 438 7.51 17.95 23.49
N ASP A 439 8.63 17.25 23.57
CA ASP A 439 8.93 16.30 24.64
C ASP A 439 9.75 16.97 25.76
N GLU A 440 9.05 17.54 26.74
CA GLU A 440 9.66 18.19 27.91
C GLU A 440 10.53 17.23 28.74
N SER A 441 10.30 15.91 28.64
CA SER A 441 11.11 14.90 29.34
C SER A 441 12.45 14.62 28.66
N LYS A 442 12.65 15.12 27.43
CA LYS A 442 13.87 14.97 26.63
C LYS A 442 14.35 16.32 26.14
N ASP A 443 14.60 17.25 27.06
CA ASP A 443 15.17 18.58 26.77
C ASP A 443 14.43 19.35 25.66
N ASP A 444 13.10 19.33 25.67
CA ASP A 444 12.22 20.00 24.70
C ASP A 444 12.41 19.57 23.23
N VAL A 445 12.92 18.34 23.00
CA VAL A 445 13.05 17.79 21.65
C VAL A 445 11.69 17.70 20.97
N ILE A 446 11.66 18.11 19.70
CA ILE A 446 10.46 18.13 18.87
C ILE A 446 10.33 16.80 18.11
N TRP A 447 9.10 16.32 17.96
CA TRP A 447 8.75 15.12 17.22
C TRP A 447 7.52 15.35 16.34
N ASN A 448 7.40 14.60 15.25
CA ASN A 448 6.13 14.40 14.58
C ASN A 448 5.46 13.18 15.21
N ALA A 449 4.33 13.40 15.88
CA ALA A 449 3.68 12.38 16.70
C ALA A 449 2.19 12.26 16.40
N ALA A 450 1.69 11.02 16.39
CA ALA A 450 0.27 10.72 16.41
C ALA A 450 -0.14 10.32 17.83
N VAL A 451 -1.07 11.07 18.41
CA VAL A 451 -1.66 10.79 19.74
C VAL A 451 -2.98 10.05 19.55
N VAL A 452 -3.16 8.94 20.27
CA VAL A 452 -4.39 8.15 20.25
C VAL A 452 -5.17 8.42 21.52
N ILE A 453 -6.39 8.95 21.36
CA ILE A 453 -7.28 9.34 22.44
C ILE A 453 -8.46 8.39 22.47
N SER A 454 -8.69 7.74 23.61
CA SER A 454 -9.79 6.81 23.81
C SER A 454 -11.15 7.52 23.79
N HIS A 455 -12.21 6.74 23.58
CA HIS A 455 -13.61 7.16 23.72
C HIS A 455 -13.97 7.73 25.11
N THR A 456 -13.14 7.52 26.13
CA THR A 456 -13.32 8.10 27.47
C THR A 456 -12.67 9.48 27.63
N GLY A 457 -11.94 9.95 26.61
CA GLY A 457 -11.14 11.17 26.64
C GLY A 457 -9.70 10.97 27.14
N ASN A 458 -9.36 9.81 27.70
CA ASN A 458 -8.00 9.51 28.15
C ASN A 458 -7.09 9.21 26.95
N VAL A 459 -5.85 9.72 27.00
CA VAL A 459 -4.79 9.36 26.05
C VAL A 459 -4.40 7.89 26.28
N ILE A 460 -4.48 7.08 25.23
CA ILE A 460 -4.05 5.66 25.24
C ILE A 460 -2.52 5.60 25.09
N GLY A 461 -1.99 6.42 24.20
CA GLY A 461 -0.56 6.50 23.94
C GLY A 461 -0.26 7.32 22.69
N LYS A 462 0.99 7.24 22.23
CA LYS A 462 1.48 7.98 21.07
C LYS A 462 2.42 7.13 20.22
N SER A 463 2.44 7.43 18.93
CA SER A 463 3.43 6.93 17.97
C SER A 463 4.20 8.13 17.40
N ARG A 464 5.48 7.95 17.07
CA ARG A 464 6.31 9.00 16.45
C ARG A 464 6.74 8.56 15.05
N LYS A 465 6.96 9.52 14.15
CA LYS A 465 7.30 9.26 12.74
C LYS A 465 8.64 8.50 12.65
N ASN A 466 8.58 7.26 12.13
CA ASN A 466 9.75 6.38 12.02
C ASN A 466 10.67 6.75 10.85
N HIS A 467 10.10 7.22 9.73
CA HIS A 467 10.87 7.59 8.54
C HIS A 467 10.70 9.08 8.25
N ILE A 468 11.81 9.82 8.34
CA ILE A 468 11.81 11.28 8.18
C ILE A 468 12.29 11.66 6.78
N PRO A 469 11.46 12.36 5.97
CA PRO A 469 11.90 12.81 4.67
C PRO A 469 12.97 13.91 4.77
N ARG A 470 13.81 13.94 3.73
CA ARG A 470 14.89 14.93 3.56
C ARG A 470 14.87 15.60 2.18
N ILE A 471 13.78 15.43 1.42
CA ILE A 471 13.69 15.75 -0.01
C ILE A 471 12.84 17.00 -0.26
N GLY A 472 13.33 17.89 -1.12
CA GLY A 472 12.61 19.06 -1.62
C GLY A 472 12.13 20.01 -0.50
N ASP A 473 10.85 20.39 -0.57
CA ASP A 473 10.17 21.23 0.41
C ASP A 473 9.89 20.53 1.75
N PHE A 474 10.12 19.23 1.85
CA PHE A 474 9.87 18.44 3.06
C PHE A 474 11.17 18.30 3.83
N SER A 475 11.68 19.45 4.29
CA SER A 475 12.89 19.56 5.10
C SER A 475 12.64 19.18 6.58
N GLU A 476 11.84 18.13 6.82
CA GLU A 476 11.36 17.72 8.15
C GLU A 476 12.49 17.35 9.11
N SER A 477 13.55 16.74 8.59
CA SER A 477 14.77 16.41 9.35
C SER A 477 15.46 17.62 10.01
N THR A 478 15.12 18.84 9.60
CA THR A 478 15.59 20.08 10.26
C THR A 478 14.91 20.31 11.62
N TYR A 479 13.75 19.70 11.82
CA TYR A 479 12.86 19.95 12.96
C TYR A 479 12.81 18.79 13.95
N TYR A 480 12.83 17.53 13.48
CA TYR A 480 12.69 16.35 14.33
C TYR A 480 13.43 15.12 13.80
N MET A 481 13.69 14.17 14.70
CA MET A 481 14.46 12.96 14.45
C MET A 481 13.58 11.73 14.21
N GLU A 482 14.19 10.67 13.69
CA GLU A 482 13.57 9.35 13.56
C GLU A 482 13.21 8.79 14.95
N SER A 483 12.00 8.23 15.03
CA SER A 483 11.43 7.71 16.26
C SER A 483 12.16 6.49 16.81
N SER A 484 12.31 6.45 18.14
CA SER A 484 12.77 5.27 18.89
C SER A 484 11.62 4.47 19.52
N LEU A 485 10.36 4.78 19.21
CA LEU A 485 9.18 4.14 19.82
C LEU A 485 8.72 2.87 19.08
N GLY A 486 9.41 2.49 17.99
CA GLY A 486 9.06 1.31 17.19
C GLY A 486 7.72 1.47 16.45
N HIS A 487 6.95 0.39 16.38
CA HIS A 487 5.67 0.33 15.65
C HIS A 487 4.53 -0.06 16.61
N PRO A 488 4.13 0.83 17.54
CA PRO A 488 3.12 0.50 18.53
C PRO A 488 1.76 0.24 17.88
N VAL A 489 1.08 -0.80 18.34
CA VAL A 489 -0.32 -1.11 18.02
C VAL A 489 -1.17 -0.78 19.24
N PHE A 490 -2.20 0.02 19.05
CA PHE A 490 -3.09 0.43 20.13
C PHE A 490 -4.33 -0.45 20.12
N GLU A 491 -4.47 -1.28 21.14
CA GLU A 491 -5.73 -1.94 21.44
C GLU A 491 -6.69 -0.86 21.95
N THR A 492 -7.48 -0.33 21.03
CA THR A 492 -8.66 0.47 21.39
C THR A 492 -9.89 -0.43 21.22
N ALA A 493 -11.09 0.08 21.46
CA ALA A 493 -12.28 -0.62 20.98
C ALA A 493 -12.26 -0.83 19.45
N PHE A 494 -11.31 -0.23 18.73
CA PHE A 494 -11.15 -0.21 17.29
C PHE A 494 -9.65 -0.07 16.84
N GLU A 495 -9.19 -0.79 15.80
CA GLU A 495 -7.77 -0.79 15.35
C GLU A 495 -7.48 0.26 14.25
N ILE A 496 -6.29 0.90 14.24
CA ILE A 496 -5.90 1.98 13.30
C ILE A 496 -4.39 1.91 12.94
N LEU A 497 -4.02 2.20 11.68
CA LEU A 497 -2.63 2.40 11.21
C LEU A 497 -2.49 3.59 10.22
N ASN A 498 -1.32 4.26 10.29
CA ASN A 498 -0.91 5.56 9.68
C ASN A 498 -0.41 5.49 8.21
N LEU A 499 -0.34 6.61 7.43
CA LEU A 499 0.56 6.85 6.24
C LEU A 499 0.60 8.34 5.72
N LEU A 500 1.61 8.71 4.87
CA LEU A 500 2.24 10.05 4.55
C LEU A 500 2.17 10.53 3.04
N LYS A 501 2.55 11.79 2.67
CA LYS A 501 2.38 12.52 1.33
C LYS A 501 3.67 13.06 0.62
N PHE A 502 3.69 13.25 -0.74
CA PHE A 502 4.57 14.13 -1.61
C PHE A 502 3.95 14.64 -2.97
N GLU A 503 4.54 15.60 -3.71
CA GLU A 503 3.97 16.13 -5.00
C GLU A 503 4.33 15.29 -6.26
N PHE A 504 5.47 14.58 -6.25
CA PHE A 504 5.70 13.42 -7.14
C PHE A 504 4.95 12.16 -6.67
N SER A 505 4.19 12.23 -5.55
CA SER A 505 3.52 11.08 -4.96
C SER A 505 2.08 10.88 -5.37
N GLU A 506 1.41 11.83 -6.03
CA GLU A 506 0.02 11.60 -6.41
C GLU A 506 -0.16 10.30 -7.25
N PRO A 507 0.74 9.96 -8.20
CA PRO A 507 0.70 8.68 -8.89
C PRO A 507 0.93 7.45 -7.99
N MET A 508 1.59 7.62 -6.85
CA MET A 508 1.92 6.57 -5.87
C MET A 508 0.85 6.43 -4.78
N TRP A 509 0.12 7.51 -4.48
CA TRP A 509 -0.95 7.58 -3.48
C TRP A 509 -1.99 6.45 -3.59
N PRO A 510 -2.57 6.14 -4.77
CA PRO A 510 -3.54 5.04 -4.89
C PRO A 510 -2.90 3.64 -4.88
N ILE A 511 -1.56 3.55 -4.82
CA ILE A 511 -0.78 2.31 -4.94
C ILE A 511 -0.23 1.88 -3.59
N GLU A 512 0.51 2.74 -2.88
CA GLU A 512 1.28 2.34 -1.70
C GLU A 512 0.39 1.90 -0.54
N ALA A 513 -0.58 2.74 -0.13
CA ALA A 513 -1.50 2.40 0.96
C ALA A 513 -2.39 1.20 0.59
N ARG A 514 -2.82 1.10 -0.68
CA ARG A 514 -3.60 -0.05 -1.15
C ARG A 514 -2.77 -1.34 -1.15
N SER A 515 -1.50 -1.26 -1.56
CA SER A 515 -0.57 -2.39 -1.49
C SER A 515 -0.30 -2.81 -0.04
N ALA A 516 -0.26 -1.88 0.91
CA ALA A 516 -0.11 -2.19 2.32
C ALA A 516 -1.34 -2.94 2.87
N ALA A 517 -2.56 -2.55 2.50
CA ALA A 517 -3.77 -3.27 2.86
C ALA A 517 -3.76 -4.72 2.36
N ILE A 518 -3.41 -4.90 1.08
CA ILE A 518 -3.30 -6.22 0.41
C ILE A 518 -2.25 -7.10 1.09
N ALA A 519 -1.01 -6.61 1.21
CA ALA A 519 0.11 -7.42 1.66
C ALA A 519 0.02 -7.81 3.14
N ASN A 520 -0.68 -7.01 3.96
CA ASN A 520 -0.79 -7.23 5.40
C ASN A 520 -2.16 -7.78 5.82
N HIS A 521 -3.10 -7.88 4.88
CA HIS A 521 -4.48 -8.25 5.13
C HIS A 521 -5.11 -7.42 6.26
N CYS A 522 -5.01 -6.10 6.11
CA CYS A 522 -5.63 -5.13 6.99
C CYS A 522 -6.36 -4.05 6.18
N PHE A 523 -7.18 -3.25 6.86
CA PHE A 523 -7.67 -2.00 6.30
C PHE A 523 -6.60 -0.91 6.42
N THR A 524 -6.51 -0.05 5.40
CA THR A 524 -5.68 1.16 5.45
C THR A 524 -6.53 2.39 5.20
N VAL A 525 -6.29 3.46 5.96
CA VAL A 525 -6.98 4.74 5.81
C VAL A 525 -5.95 5.79 5.40
N ALA A 526 -5.95 6.18 4.13
CA ALA A 526 -5.02 7.15 3.59
C ALA A 526 -5.66 8.55 3.63
N ILE A 527 -5.03 9.50 4.33
CA ILE A 527 -5.57 10.85 4.53
C ILE A 527 -4.51 11.88 4.17
N ASN A 528 -4.89 12.85 3.35
CA ASN A 528 -4.02 13.96 2.97
C ASN A 528 -4.74 15.28 3.21
N ARG A 529 -3.96 16.34 3.42
CA ARG A 529 -4.43 17.72 3.48
C ARG A 529 -5.00 18.17 2.14
N VAL A 530 -5.77 19.26 2.14
CA VAL A 530 -6.23 19.96 0.91
C VAL A 530 -5.86 21.44 0.92
N GLY A 531 -5.83 22.05 -0.26
CA GLY A 531 -5.68 23.50 -0.43
C GLY A 531 -4.23 23.93 -0.69
N ARG A 532 -4.04 25.24 -0.84
CA ARG A 532 -2.72 25.87 -1.02
C ARG A 532 -2.35 26.66 0.22
N GLU A 533 -1.08 26.64 0.57
CA GLU A 533 -0.54 27.40 1.69
C GLU A 533 0.57 28.31 1.18
N SER A 534 0.49 29.58 1.56
CA SER A 534 1.52 30.58 1.25
C SER A 534 2.10 31.15 2.54
N PHE A 535 3.41 31.37 2.58
CA PHE A 535 4.18 31.78 3.75
C PHE A 535 4.66 33.24 3.64
N PRO A 536 4.93 33.93 4.77
CA PRO A 536 5.33 35.34 4.75
C PRO A 536 6.64 35.60 3.98
N ASN A 537 7.63 34.73 4.20
CA ASN A 537 8.97 34.81 3.61
C ASN A 537 9.11 33.85 2.42
N GLU A 538 10.02 34.20 1.50
CA GLU A 538 10.35 33.32 0.38
C GLU A 538 11.25 32.18 0.82
N PHE A 539 11.05 31.01 0.21
CA PHE A 539 11.89 29.83 0.38
C PHE A 539 12.19 29.20 -0.98
N THR A 540 13.13 28.24 -1.01
CA THR A 540 13.54 27.52 -2.22
C THR A 540 13.37 26.02 -2.03
N SER A 541 12.79 25.33 -3.00
CA SER A 541 12.56 23.87 -2.97
C SER A 541 13.81 23.02 -3.20
N GLY A 542 14.96 23.63 -3.50
CA GLY A 542 16.20 22.90 -3.79
C GLY A 542 16.26 22.23 -5.16
N ASP A 543 15.32 22.55 -6.05
CA ASP A 543 15.18 22.00 -7.41
C ASP A 543 15.67 22.98 -8.51
N GLY A 544 16.32 24.07 -8.10
CA GLY A 544 16.79 25.13 -9.00
C GLY A 544 15.73 26.15 -9.43
N ARG A 545 14.47 26.02 -8.98
CA ARG A 545 13.44 27.04 -9.21
C ARG A 545 13.73 28.31 -8.41
N PRO A 546 13.21 29.48 -8.86
CA PRO A 546 13.28 30.72 -8.09
C PRO A 546 12.64 30.57 -6.71
N ALA A 547 13.10 31.42 -5.79
CA ALA A 547 12.46 31.56 -4.49
C ALA A 547 10.98 31.96 -4.65
N HIS A 548 10.13 31.42 -3.80
CA HIS A 548 8.68 31.59 -3.86
C HIS A 548 8.07 31.47 -2.47
N LYS A 549 6.77 31.78 -2.38
CA LYS A 549 6.04 31.80 -1.10
C LYS A 549 5.01 30.70 -0.96
N GLU A 550 4.72 29.90 -2.00
CA GLU A 550 3.64 28.91 -1.99
C GLU A 550 4.21 27.49 -2.12
N ILE A 551 3.85 26.59 -1.22
CA ILE A 551 4.34 25.18 -1.20
C ILE A 551 3.66 24.28 -2.24
N GLY A 552 2.72 24.81 -3.02
CA GLY A 552 1.91 24.04 -3.96
C GLY A 552 0.57 23.56 -3.38
N MET A 553 -0.14 22.74 -4.16
CA MET A 553 -1.48 22.25 -3.81
C MET A 553 -1.40 20.92 -3.04
N PHE A 554 -2.02 20.86 -1.87
CA PHE A 554 -2.34 19.59 -1.22
C PHE A 554 -3.57 18.96 -1.91
N TYR A 555 -3.44 17.71 -2.35
CA TYR A 555 -4.37 17.07 -3.30
C TYR A 555 -5.45 16.21 -2.63
N GLY A 556 -5.59 16.23 -1.29
CA GLY A 556 -6.62 15.48 -0.57
C GLY A 556 -6.72 14.03 -1.02
N SER A 557 -7.86 13.66 -1.59
CA SER A 557 -8.08 12.30 -2.11
C SER A 557 -8.00 11.23 -1.03
N ALA A 558 -8.46 11.55 0.19
CA ALA A 558 -8.52 10.57 1.27
C ALA A 558 -9.42 9.38 0.88
N TYR A 559 -9.01 8.17 1.25
CA TYR A 559 -9.72 6.93 0.92
C TYR A 559 -9.42 5.80 1.91
N VAL A 560 -10.27 4.76 1.90
CA VAL A 560 -10.06 3.52 2.64
C VAL A 560 -9.83 2.37 1.68
N ALA A 561 -8.79 1.57 1.93
CA ALA A 561 -8.51 0.33 1.21
C ALA A 561 -8.75 -0.88 2.10
N ALA A 562 -9.27 -1.95 1.50
CA ALA A 562 -9.61 -3.20 2.12
C ALA A 562 -8.56 -4.29 1.80
N PRO A 563 -8.50 -5.35 2.62
CA PRO A 563 -7.49 -6.41 2.50
C PRO A 563 -7.68 -7.33 1.28
N ASP A 564 -8.86 -7.34 0.66
CA ASP A 564 -9.15 -8.04 -0.60
C ASP A 564 -8.69 -7.23 -1.85
N GLY A 565 -8.04 -6.08 -1.62
CA GLY A 565 -7.60 -5.17 -2.66
C GLY A 565 -8.67 -4.22 -3.15
N SER A 566 -9.90 -4.25 -2.63
CA SER A 566 -10.91 -3.24 -2.94
C SER A 566 -10.66 -1.92 -2.19
N ARG A 567 -11.27 -0.81 -2.63
CA ARG A 567 -11.14 0.51 -1.97
C ARG A 567 -12.30 1.44 -2.28
N THR A 568 -12.53 2.41 -1.40
CA THR A 568 -13.48 3.50 -1.66
C THR A 568 -12.95 4.47 -2.75
N PRO A 569 -13.85 5.20 -3.43
CA PRO A 569 -13.47 6.43 -4.13
C PRO A 569 -12.72 7.39 -3.20
N GLY A 570 -11.84 8.21 -3.78
CA GLY A 570 -11.19 9.29 -3.04
C GLY A 570 -12.12 10.48 -2.83
N LEU A 571 -11.96 11.19 -1.71
CA LEU A 571 -12.56 12.52 -1.53
C LEU A 571 -12.02 13.54 -2.55
N SER A 572 -12.62 14.74 -2.57
CA SER A 572 -12.17 15.85 -3.42
C SER A 572 -10.68 16.15 -3.24
N ARG A 573 -10.06 16.62 -4.32
CA ARG A 573 -8.69 17.12 -4.36
C ARG A 573 -8.57 18.55 -3.84
N THR A 574 -9.70 19.26 -3.69
CA THR A 574 -9.70 20.69 -3.41
C THR A 574 -10.59 21.09 -2.23
N LYS A 575 -11.56 20.26 -1.86
CA LYS A 575 -12.50 20.56 -0.79
C LYS A 575 -12.12 19.86 0.50
N ASP A 576 -12.40 20.54 1.60
CA ASP A 576 -12.46 19.92 2.91
C ASP A 576 -13.52 18.80 2.90
N GLY A 577 -13.31 17.74 3.66
CA GLY A 577 -14.25 16.64 3.67
C GLY A 577 -14.04 15.60 4.76
N VAL A 578 -15.12 14.85 5.01
CA VAL A 578 -15.20 13.72 5.92
C VAL A 578 -15.64 12.49 5.11
N LEU A 579 -14.81 11.44 5.15
CA LEU A 579 -15.11 10.14 4.56
C LEU A 579 -15.41 9.17 5.69
N ILE A 580 -16.63 8.64 5.72
CA ILE A 580 -17.06 7.61 6.67
C ILE A 580 -17.05 6.28 5.96
N VAL A 581 -16.46 5.26 6.57
CA VAL A 581 -16.51 3.90 6.04
C VAL A 581 -16.87 2.95 7.14
N GLU A 582 -17.98 2.24 6.97
CA GLU A 582 -18.33 1.11 7.80
C GLU A 582 -17.54 -0.10 7.30
N ILE A 583 -16.68 -0.66 8.15
CA ILE A 583 -15.81 -1.78 7.82
C ILE A 583 -16.14 -2.99 8.69
N ASP A 584 -16.20 -4.16 8.07
CA ASP A 584 -16.21 -5.44 8.77
C ASP A 584 -14.78 -5.98 8.90
N LEU A 585 -14.27 -6.00 10.13
CA LEU A 585 -12.91 -6.46 10.43
C LEU A 585 -12.70 -7.96 10.17
N ASN A 586 -13.77 -8.75 10.02
CA ASN A 586 -13.65 -10.16 9.64
C ASN A 586 -13.06 -10.33 8.23
N LEU A 587 -13.21 -9.32 7.35
CA LEU A 587 -12.65 -9.35 6.01
C LEU A 587 -11.11 -9.50 6.04
N CYS A 588 -10.44 -8.97 7.06
CA CYS A 588 -9.00 -9.15 7.28
C CYS A 588 -8.64 -10.63 7.41
N ARG A 589 -9.43 -11.42 8.15
CA ARG A 589 -9.20 -12.86 8.30
C ARG A 589 -9.59 -13.61 7.03
N GLN A 590 -10.73 -13.32 6.44
CA GLN A 590 -11.17 -13.99 5.20
C GLN A 590 -10.14 -13.80 4.08
N ALA A 591 -9.56 -12.60 3.97
CA ALA A 591 -8.46 -12.33 3.04
C ALA A 591 -7.20 -13.14 3.40
N LYS A 592 -6.82 -13.24 4.69
CA LYS A 592 -5.68 -14.06 5.14
C LYS A 592 -5.86 -15.53 4.75
N ASP A 593 -7.03 -16.09 5.05
CA ASP A 593 -7.34 -17.50 4.85
C ASP A 593 -7.46 -17.85 3.36
N HIS A 594 -7.93 -16.92 2.53
CA HIS A 594 -8.09 -17.16 1.09
C HIS A 594 -6.80 -16.92 0.29
N LEU A 595 -6.01 -15.90 0.64
CA LEU A 595 -4.82 -15.51 -0.13
C LEU A 595 -3.53 -16.17 0.37
N CYS A 596 -3.48 -16.61 1.63
CA CYS A 596 -2.36 -17.32 2.28
C CYS A 596 -0.99 -16.63 2.22
N PHE A 597 -0.89 -15.30 2.04
CA PHE A 597 0.43 -14.62 1.90
C PHE A 597 1.33 -14.78 3.14
N ARG A 598 0.73 -14.97 4.33
CA ARG A 598 1.47 -15.12 5.59
C ARG A 598 1.85 -16.55 5.95
N GLU A 599 1.18 -17.58 5.41
CA GLU A 599 1.56 -18.97 5.71
C GLU A 599 2.94 -19.32 5.14
N VAL A 600 3.42 -18.58 4.13
CA VAL A 600 4.75 -18.79 3.52
C VAL A 600 5.85 -17.97 4.21
N CYS A 601 5.52 -16.98 5.06
CA CYS A 601 6.51 -16.31 5.91
C CYS A 601 7.11 -17.25 6.98
N ILE A 602 6.45 -18.38 7.26
CA ILE A 602 6.97 -19.45 8.12
C ILE A 602 8.24 -20.10 7.52
N VAL A 603 8.45 -19.99 6.20
CA VAL A 603 9.63 -20.54 5.51
C VAL A 603 10.90 -19.69 5.74
N LEU A 604 10.76 -18.38 6.02
CA LEU A 604 11.91 -17.52 6.37
C LEU A 604 12.51 -17.89 7.73
N GLY A 605 11.70 -18.30 8.70
CA GLY A 605 12.20 -18.78 10.00
C GLY A 605 12.97 -20.10 9.90
N SER A 606 12.61 -20.96 8.94
CA SER A 606 13.28 -22.24 8.70
C SER A 606 14.57 -22.08 7.89
N LEU A 607 14.68 -21.06 7.03
CA LEU A 607 15.94 -20.70 6.33
C LEU A 607 16.99 -20.07 7.27
N LEU A 608 16.59 -19.53 8.42
CA LEU A 608 17.48 -18.89 9.40
C LEU A 608 17.82 -19.79 10.62
N GLY A 609 17.40 -21.07 10.62
CA GLY A 609 17.75 -22.02 11.69
C GLY A 609 17.14 -21.70 13.07
N MET A 610 16.05 -20.93 13.13
CA MET A 610 15.43 -20.53 14.40
C MET A 610 14.45 -21.58 14.92
N ASN A 611 14.46 -21.77 16.24
CA ASN A 611 13.71 -22.82 16.95
C ASN A 611 12.18 -22.58 16.87
N VAL A 612 11.41 -23.67 16.78
CA VAL A 612 9.96 -23.68 16.50
C VAL A 612 9.14 -22.90 17.54
N ASP A 613 9.64 -22.76 18.77
CA ASP A 613 8.97 -22.01 19.83
C ASP A 613 9.04 -20.48 19.65
N VAL A 614 9.95 -19.97 18.81
CA VAL A 614 10.05 -18.53 18.47
C VAL A 614 9.02 -18.14 17.39
N LEU A 615 8.48 -19.10 16.63
CA LEU A 615 7.49 -18.84 15.57
C LEU A 615 6.16 -18.30 16.11
N LYS A 616 5.82 -18.55 17.39
CA LYS A 616 4.63 -17.97 18.02
C LYS A 616 4.74 -16.46 18.28
N VAL A 617 5.95 -15.89 18.20
CA VAL A 617 6.22 -14.46 18.44
C VAL A 617 6.26 -13.66 17.12
N TRP A 618 6.32 -14.35 15.97
CA TRP A 618 6.32 -13.73 14.64
C TRP A 618 4.96 -13.21 14.16
N ASP A 619 3.92 -13.37 14.98
CA ASP A 619 2.59 -12.82 14.69
C ASP A 619 2.59 -11.27 14.67
N ASN A 620 3.66 -10.63 15.19
CA ASN A 620 3.67 -9.20 15.47
C ASN A 620 5.02 -8.46 15.27
N SER A 621 5.81 -8.68 14.21
CA SER A 621 7.10 -7.95 14.10
C SER A 621 7.66 -7.70 12.70
N TYR A 622 7.68 -6.43 12.27
CA TYR A 622 8.70 -5.84 11.40
C TYR A 622 10.08 -5.69 12.12
N HIS A 623 10.16 -6.10 13.39
CA HIS A 623 11.24 -5.74 14.32
C HIS A 623 12.56 -6.52 14.11
N THR A 624 12.52 -7.71 13.49
CA THR A 624 13.67 -8.63 13.51
C THR A 624 14.66 -8.44 12.36
N LEU A 625 14.30 -7.73 11.30
CA LEU A 625 15.24 -7.48 10.18
C LEU A 625 16.23 -6.34 10.51
N CYS A 626 15.84 -5.37 11.35
CA CYS A 626 16.73 -4.30 11.78
C CYS A 626 17.78 -4.79 12.79
N GLU A 627 17.44 -5.74 13.67
CA GLU A 627 18.41 -6.32 14.62
C GLU A 627 19.49 -7.16 13.93
N LEU A 628 19.22 -7.71 12.74
CA LEU A 628 20.21 -8.42 11.93
C LEU A 628 21.18 -7.47 11.20
N ILE A 629 20.81 -6.19 11.05
CA ILE A 629 21.66 -5.16 10.43
C ILE A 629 22.49 -4.43 11.49
N ASP A 630 21.99 -4.36 12.73
CA ASP A 630 22.66 -3.67 13.85
C ASP A 630 23.45 -4.58 14.81
N ASP A 631 23.55 -5.90 14.56
CA ASP A 631 24.43 -6.77 15.36
C ASP A 631 25.91 -6.51 15.00
N PRO A 632 26.73 -5.97 15.92
CA PRO A 632 28.16 -5.77 15.69
C PRO A 632 28.94 -7.08 15.49
N LYS A 633 28.29 -8.24 15.71
CA LYS A 633 28.86 -9.58 15.46
C LYS A 633 28.52 -10.12 14.06
N ALA A 634 27.66 -9.45 13.29
CA ALA A 634 27.31 -9.81 11.93
C ALA A 634 28.27 -9.15 10.91
N GLY A 635 29.56 -9.51 10.99
CA GLY A 635 30.55 -9.29 9.94
C GLY A 635 31.94 -9.80 10.35
N PRO A 636 32.79 -10.34 9.45
CA PRO A 636 32.60 -10.67 8.03
C PRO A 636 32.60 -12.19 7.78
N LEU A 637 31.60 -12.72 7.05
CA LEU A 637 31.68 -14.06 6.41
C LEU A 637 32.12 -13.95 4.93
N LEU A 638 32.84 -12.88 4.57
CA LEU A 638 33.27 -12.59 3.19
C LEU A 638 34.79 -12.55 2.98
N GLU A 639 35.59 -13.09 3.90
CA GLU A 639 37.03 -13.31 3.69
C GLU A 639 37.46 -14.66 4.26
N GLU A 640 37.16 -15.75 3.57
CA GLU A 640 37.95 -16.99 3.62
C GLU A 640 37.41 -17.94 2.55
N HIS A 641 37.93 -17.85 1.32
CA HIS A 641 38.11 -18.97 0.38
C HIS A 641 38.73 -18.42 -0.92
N CYS A 642 39.92 -17.82 -0.78
CA CYS A 642 40.87 -17.62 -1.86
C CYS A 642 42.29 -17.86 -1.33
N GLY A 643 42.75 -19.11 -1.49
CA GLY A 643 44.18 -19.43 -1.60
C GLY A 643 44.88 -20.00 -0.34
N SER A 644 44.97 -21.34 -0.27
CA SER A 644 46.25 -22.07 -0.21
C SER A 644 45.99 -23.57 0.00
N GLY A 645 46.39 -24.42 -0.94
CA GLY A 645 46.32 -25.88 -0.85
C GLY A 645 45.91 -26.53 -2.16
#